data_AF-A0A9X4L383-F1
#
_entry.id   AF-A0A9X4L383-F1
#
_cell.length_a   1.000
_cell.length_b   1.000
_cell.length_c   1.000
_cell.angle_alpha   90.00
_cell.angle_beta   90.00
_cell.angle_gamma   90.00
#
_symmetry.space_group_name_H-M   'P 1'
#
loop_
_entity.id
_entity.type
_entity.pdbx_description
1 polymer ?
#
loop_
_entity_poly.entity_id
_entity_poly.type
_entity_poly.pdbx_seq_one_letter_code
_entity_poly.pdbx_strand_id
1 'polypeptide(L)'
;MKRLRKWMRGKPKPLVVMGTEGAAGGKLTESLEQNEASLRDIFKDCSDMVFRSLARTGEARLAVIYISSLVDETIVDEHILRPLTARGAFPAAGRETVGAEPLGIQLITAGSAKLSSDVGEIVRQLLNGQALVLQDGDCEGLLAKADGVKQRSLEEPSSEPVIRGPRDGFIERISTNMGLLRNRLKTPRLKLESVAIGELSRTDVVLAYIAGIAADSLVGEVRERVRRIRIDGVMDSGYLEEFIEDLPYSPFPQTHSTERPDVVAAELLEGKVAILVDNSPFALIVPMTFWTGLQASEDYYTRWPVATFVRWVRFLFIFIAIFAPSLYVAITTFHQEMIPTNLVLSIASAREAVPFPALFEALLMEIVFEALREAGIRLPKQIGQAISIVGALVIGQAAVQAGIISAPVVIIVSITGIATFTIPRYSFASGVRLLRFPMLFLAGTLGLYGIVLGFLCIVLHLVSLRSFGVPYLAPLGPIQSKSLKDILIRAPIWAKRHRPQATATADRVREPAGQQPNPYRGEPVVRRALQASCLLSACLLSGCWDRTEINDLAFITGSAFDLTDNGDYLLSLQIAIPSSTPGGAGGGPQQKFFVVSAAGKNANEAFEKLQKKSSRKLFTAHRSVILIGEALGRRGIEGVIDVFAHDPRQRLRTYIMVVKGGQAKQLLQTKYPFDQVPMEAVKEMEGQRSEIAVNLRDFFIASSSEGIDPVMGAIEVEPEGNDPAKNGMFKLAGSAVFKKTKMVGKLDERETDGLNWATNHMKDKRINAALPGGQGNVGMLVTHAERKIAADASGDRIRFKILLQGKGALFENNTRLDVTRPKNIAIAKAALEKSARKQVADVLLKLQKEYGADVVGFGRLLHQNKPKRWKAIQSEWNRKFVEAEIAVDVRLDISGAGMAGPPLQWNPKEIRK
;
A
#
# COMPACT_ATOMS: atom_id res chain seq x y z
N MET A 1 13.33 34.93 2.10
CA MET A 1 14.43 34.89 1.10
C MET A 1 15.85 35.04 1.66
N LYS A 2 16.26 36.15 2.34
CA LYS A 2 17.68 36.41 2.69
C LYS A 2 18.44 35.25 3.37
N ARG A 3 17.82 34.49 4.30
CA ARG A 3 18.45 33.28 4.92
C ARG A 3 18.83 32.20 3.89
N LEU A 4 18.00 31.97 2.86
CA LEU A 4 18.26 31.00 1.79
C LEU A 4 19.51 31.37 0.97
N ARG A 5 19.69 32.66 0.69
CA ARG A 5 20.85 33.19 -0.07
C ARG A 5 22.17 33.07 0.69
N LYS A 6 22.13 32.96 2.03
CA LYS A 6 23.32 32.68 2.88
C LYS A 6 23.67 31.18 2.89
N TRP A 7 22.68 30.29 2.78
CA TRP A 7 22.90 28.84 2.63
C TRP A 7 23.55 28.50 1.28
N MET A 8 23.06 29.09 0.18
CA MET A 8 23.58 28.88 -1.19
C MET A 8 24.98 29.50 -1.44
N ARG A 9 25.61 30.16 -0.46
CA ARG A 9 26.95 30.76 -0.57
C ARG A 9 27.94 30.25 0.47
N GLY A 10 27.65 29.13 1.14
CA GLY A 10 28.63 28.46 1.98
C GLY A 10 29.79 27.91 1.14
N LYS A 11 30.98 28.54 1.21
CA LYS A 11 32.22 27.92 0.71
C LYS A 11 32.36 26.54 1.36
N PRO A 12 32.78 25.49 0.62
CA PRO A 12 33.05 24.20 1.23
C PRO A 12 34.12 24.37 2.31
N LYS A 13 33.86 23.86 3.51
CA LYS A 13 34.95 23.68 4.49
C LYS A 13 35.95 22.67 3.91
N PRO A 14 37.26 22.80 4.20
CA PRO A 14 38.23 21.78 3.84
C PRO A 14 37.83 20.44 4.46
N LEU A 15 38.28 19.34 3.85
CA LEU A 15 38.17 18.02 4.44
C LEU A 15 38.98 18.03 5.74
N VAL A 16 38.28 18.00 6.88
CA VAL A 16 38.90 17.72 8.17
C VAL A 16 39.29 16.25 8.14
N VAL A 17 40.56 15.99 7.85
CA VAL A 17 41.18 14.71 8.18
C VAL A 17 41.06 14.58 9.70
N MET A 18 40.34 13.57 10.18
CA MET A 18 40.41 13.20 11.59
C MET A 18 41.83 12.67 11.83
N GLY A 19 42.62 13.43 12.61
CA GLY A 19 43.87 12.92 13.14
C GLY A 19 43.61 11.72 14.05
N THR A 20 44.65 10.92 14.29
CA THR A 20 44.61 9.76 15.19
C THR A 20 44.63 10.17 16.67
N GLU A 21 43.81 11.16 17.03
CA GLU A 21 43.62 11.70 18.37
C GLU A 21 42.92 10.65 19.25
N GLY A 22 43.73 9.84 19.94
CA GLY A 22 43.26 8.67 20.70
C GLY A 22 44.28 7.53 20.79
N ALA A 23 45.34 7.55 19.97
CA ALA A 23 46.57 6.84 20.31
C ALA A 23 47.36 7.68 21.32
N ALA A 24 47.87 7.06 22.39
CA ALA A 24 48.69 7.75 23.38
C ALA A 24 50.03 8.15 22.75
N GLY A 25 50.27 9.45 22.61
CA GLY A 25 51.54 9.99 22.13
C GLY A 25 52.61 9.90 23.22
N GLY A 26 53.30 8.76 23.29
CA GLY A 26 54.34 8.50 24.29
C GLY A 26 55.37 7.50 23.77
N LYS A 27 56.60 7.63 24.27
CA LYS A 27 57.64 6.61 24.11
C LYS A 27 57.60 5.63 25.27
N LEU A 28 58.15 4.44 25.07
CA LEU A 28 58.55 3.57 26.19
C LEU A 28 59.57 4.30 27.09
N THR A 29 59.58 3.91 28.36
CA THR A 29 60.55 4.32 29.38
C THR A 29 61.51 3.17 29.69
N GLU A 30 62.60 3.45 30.40
CA GLU A 30 63.56 2.41 30.83
C GLU A 30 62.97 1.44 31.86
N SER A 31 61.90 1.82 32.57
CA SER A 31 61.25 0.99 33.59
C SER A 31 60.22 0.04 33.00
N LEU A 32 60.43 -1.27 33.17
CA LEU A 32 59.47 -2.30 32.76
C LEU A 32 58.12 -2.12 33.48
N GLU A 33 58.14 -1.78 34.77
CA GLU A 33 56.94 -1.60 35.61
C GLU A 33 56.08 -0.42 35.13
N GLN A 34 56.70 0.69 34.73
CA GLN A 34 55.99 1.85 34.18
C GLN A 34 55.43 1.59 32.77
N ASN A 35 56.15 0.83 31.94
CA ASN A 35 55.69 0.41 30.62
C ASN A 35 54.50 -0.57 30.72
N GLU A 36 54.58 -1.57 31.61
CA GLU A 36 53.47 -2.49 31.91
C GLU A 36 52.24 -1.72 32.41
N ALA A 37 52.40 -0.81 33.38
CA ALA A 37 51.29 -0.03 33.92
C ALA A 37 50.59 0.81 32.83
N SER A 38 51.36 1.43 31.93
CA SER A 38 50.84 2.23 30.82
C SER A 38 50.03 1.39 29.83
N LEU A 39 50.49 0.18 29.49
CA LEU A 39 49.77 -0.75 28.61
C LEU A 39 48.53 -1.34 29.32
N ARG A 40 48.60 -1.60 30.62
CA ARG A 40 47.48 -2.07 31.46
C ARG A 40 46.35 -1.03 31.57
N ASP A 41 46.64 0.27 31.52
CA ASP A 41 45.61 1.32 31.46
C ASP A 41 44.97 1.44 30.05
N ILE A 42 45.80 1.47 29.00
CA ILE A 42 45.31 1.51 27.59
C ILE A 42 44.38 0.32 27.30
N PHE A 43 44.78 -0.88 27.73
CA PHE A 43 44.00 -2.12 27.61
C PHE A 43 43.27 -2.50 28.90
N LYS A 44 42.96 -1.54 29.78
CA LYS A 44 42.05 -1.74 30.91
C LYS A 44 40.71 -2.29 30.39
N ASP A 45 40.05 -3.16 31.17
CA ASP A 45 38.74 -3.74 30.84
C ASP A 45 38.77 -4.57 29.52
N CYS A 46 39.91 -5.26 29.27
CA CYS A 46 40.12 -6.22 28.19
C CYS A 46 40.68 -7.55 28.75
N SER A 47 39.84 -8.56 28.94
CA SER A 47 40.24 -9.88 29.48
C SER A 47 41.05 -10.74 28.51
N ASP A 48 41.15 -10.34 27.25
CA ASP A 48 41.93 -11.00 26.19
C ASP A 48 43.40 -10.53 26.14
N MET A 49 43.81 -9.55 26.96
CA MET A 49 45.20 -9.11 27.04
C MET A 49 45.98 -9.87 28.12
N VAL A 50 46.99 -10.62 27.69
CA VAL A 50 47.86 -11.43 28.55
C VAL A 50 49.18 -10.71 28.79
N PHE A 51 49.61 -10.65 30.05
CA PHE A 51 50.92 -10.15 30.49
C PHE A 51 51.68 -11.28 31.17
N ARG A 52 52.78 -11.75 30.57
CA ARG A 52 53.69 -12.79 31.10
C ARG A 52 55.02 -12.16 31.51
N SER A 53 55.13 -11.70 32.74
CA SER A 53 56.40 -11.23 33.31
C SER A 53 57.30 -12.44 33.63
N LEU A 54 58.55 -12.39 33.18
CA LEU A 54 59.59 -13.40 33.39
C LEU A 54 60.74 -12.77 34.20
N ALA A 55 61.15 -13.42 35.28
CA ALA A 55 62.27 -12.98 36.11
C ALA A 55 63.09 -14.19 36.57
N ARG A 56 64.42 -14.08 36.51
CA ARG A 56 65.34 -15.12 36.98
C ARG A 56 66.47 -14.51 37.80
N THR A 57 66.89 -15.21 38.84
CA THR A 57 67.82 -14.69 39.84
C THR A 57 69.18 -14.36 39.23
N GLY A 58 69.47 -13.08 39.05
CA GLY A 58 70.71 -12.58 38.44
C GLY A 58 70.62 -12.22 36.95
N GLU A 59 69.44 -12.27 36.33
CA GLU A 59 69.19 -11.86 34.94
C GLU A 59 68.21 -10.67 34.89
N ALA A 60 68.16 -9.95 33.77
CA ALA A 60 67.20 -8.86 33.58
C ALA A 60 65.75 -9.37 33.64
N ARG A 61 64.82 -8.51 34.11
CA ARG A 61 63.38 -8.81 34.04
C ARG A 61 62.89 -8.59 32.61
N LEU A 62 61.98 -9.44 32.17
CA LEU A 62 61.36 -9.41 30.85
C LEU A 62 59.83 -9.45 31.01
N ALA A 63 59.08 -8.91 30.05
CA ALA A 63 57.63 -9.13 29.95
C ALA A 63 57.22 -9.43 28.52
N VAL A 64 56.43 -10.49 28.33
CA VAL A 64 55.80 -10.82 27.05
C VAL A 64 54.32 -10.49 27.13
N ILE A 65 53.86 -9.61 26.23
CA ILE A 65 52.52 -9.01 26.25
C ILE A 65 51.84 -9.30 24.91
N TYR A 66 50.65 -9.91 24.93
CA TYR A 66 49.95 -10.33 23.71
C TYR A 66 48.42 -10.43 23.91
N ILE A 67 47.68 -10.34 22.81
CA ILE A 67 46.22 -10.55 22.80
C ILE A 67 45.93 -12.00 22.44
N SER A 68 45.50 -12.81 23.41
CA SER A 68 45.30 -14.27 23.25
C SER A 68 44.27 -14.62 22.16
N SER A 69 43.27 -13.76 21.93
CA SER A 69 42.27 -13.96 20.88
C SER A 69 42.74 -13.61 19.45
N LEU A 70 43.99 -13.17 19.26
CA LEU A 70 44.56 -12.80 17.96
C LEU A 70 45.81 -13.59 17.55
N VAL A 71 46.53 -14.16 18.52
CA VAL A 71 47.77 -14.93 18.27
C VAL A 71 47.53 -16.44 18.13
N ASP A 72 48.49 -17.15 17.56
CA ASP A 72 48.65 -18.56 17.86
C ASP A 72 49.45 -18.71 19.17
N GLU A 73 48.80 -19.17 20.23
CA GLU A 73 49.46 -19.40 21.53
C GLU A 73 50.62 -20.40 21.41
N THR A 74 50.59 -21.34 20.45
CA THR A 74 51.72 -22.25 20.21
C THR A 74 52.92 -21.56 19.56
N ILE A 75 52.72 -20.48 18.78
CA ILE A 75 53.84 -19.66 18.28
C ILE A 75 54.43 -18.84 19.44
N VAL A 76 53.58 -18.30 20.33
CA VAL A 76 54.06 -17.57 21.52
C VAL A 76 54.82 -18.50 22.47
N ASP A 77 54.32 -19.70 22.74
CA ASP A 77 54.97 -20.67 23.63
C ASP A 77 56.28 -21.22 23.02
N GLU A 78 56.24 -21.75 21.78
CA GLU A 78 57.39 -22.47 21.21
C GLU A 78 58.46 -21.55 20.58
N HIS A 79 58.06 -20.43 19.96
CA HIS A 79 58.98 -19.57 19.21
C HIS A 79 59.37 -18.27 19.93
N ILE A 80 58.70 -17.91 21.04
CA ILE A 80 58.99 -16.72 21.84
C ILE A 80 59.36 -17.11 23.28
N LEU A 81 58.45 -17.68 24.07
CA LEU A 81 58.67 -17.95 25.50
C LEU A 81 59.72 -19.04 25.76
N ARG A 82 59.74 -20.12 24.95
CA ARG A 82 60.71 -21.22 25.10
C ARG A 82 62.15 -20.81 24.80
N PRO A 83 62.47 -20.00 23.75
CA PRO A 83 63.78 -19.38 23.62
C PRO A 83 64.13 -18.41 24.76
N LEU A 84 63.20 -17.54 25.19
CA LEU A 84 63.44 -16.57 26.26
C LEU A 84 63.72 -17.22 27.63
N THR A 85 63.24 -18.44 27.87
CA THR A 85 63.50 -19.19 29.11
C THR A 85 64.72 -20.13 29.04
N ALA A 86 65.38 -20.22 27.89
CA ALA A 86 66.58 -21.05 27.71
C ALA A 86 67.75 -20.59 28.60
N ARG A 87 68.59 -21.53 29.04
CA ARG A 87 69.67 -21.27 29.99
C ARG A 87 70.84 -20.58 29.29
N GLY A 88 71.12 -19.32 29.65
CA GLY A 88 72.16 -18.49 29.03
C GLY A 88 71.70 -17.58 27.89
N ALA A 89 70.39 -17.39 27.67
CA ALA A 89 69.86 -16.51 26.62
C ALA A 89 70.14 -15.01 26.84
N PHE A 90 70.39 -14.57 28.08
CA PHE A 90 70.59 -13.15 28.45
C PHE A 90 71.83 -12.97 29.34
N PRO A 91 72.50 -11.80 29.29
CA PRO A 91 73.58 -11.47 30.20
C PRO A 91 73.08 -11.24 31.63
N ALA A 92 73.97 -11.41 32.61
CA ALA A 92 73.66 -11.17 34.01
C ALA A 92 73.39 -9.67 34.29
N ALA A 93 72.42 -9.40 35.17
CA ALA A 93 72.02 -8.06 35.54
C ALA A 93 73.18 -7.25 36.16
N GLY A 94 73.35 -6.00 35.73
CA GLY A 94 74.34 -5.07 36.29
C GLY A 94 75.69 -4.99 35.57
N ARG A 95 75.80 -5.42 34.30
CA ARG A 95 76.95 -5.10 33.45
C ARG A 95 76.65 -3.95 32.48
N GLU A 96 77.38 -2.85 32.62
CA GLU A 96 77.44 -1.78 31.61
C GLU A 96 78.18 -2.27 30.35
N THR A 97 77.49 -2.96 29.46
CA THR A 97 78.02 -3.32 28.13
C THR A 97 77.87 -2.15 27.17
N VAL A 98 78.83 -1.24 27.20
CA VAL A 98 79.02 -0.20 26.18
C VAL A 98 79.09 -0.87 24.80
N GLY A 99 78.06 -0.67 23.97
CA GLY A 99 78.00 -1.22 22.61
C GLY A 99 77.36 -2.61 22.46
N ALA A 100 76.48 -3.04 23.36
CA ALA A 100 75.62 -4.20 23.10
C ALA A 100 74.65 -3.93 21.93
N GLU A 101 74.44 -4.93 21.06
CA GLU A 101 73.37 -4.89 20.06
C GLU A 101 71.99 -4.96 20.76
N PRO A 102 70.97 -4.21 20.30
CA PRO A 102 69.64 -4.21 20.92
C PRO A 102 68.94 -5.57 20.79
N LEU A 103 68.01 -5.85 21.72
CA LEU A 103 67.33 -7.14 21.96
C LEU A 103 67.39 -8.14 20.80
N GLY A 104 68.08 -9.26 21.04
CA GLY A 104 68.47 -10.23 20.03
C GLY A 104 67.34 -10.74 19.12
N ILE A 105 67.25 -10.13 17.94
CA ILE A 105 66.51 -10.67 16.78
C ILE A 105 66.96 -12.11 16.45
N GLN A 106 68.18 -12.47 16.86
CA GLN A 106 68.77 -13.81 16.73
C GLN A 106 68.17 -14.88 17.67
N LEU A 107 67.46 -14.50 18.75
CA LEU A 107 66.91 -15.43 19.75
C LEU A 107 65.47 -15.87 19.47
N ILE A 108 64.66 -15.01 18.85
CA ILE A 108 63.26 -15.33 18.52
C ILE A 108 63.20 -16.05 17.18
N THR A 109 62.62 -17.25 17.16
CA THR A 109 62.52 -18.08 15.94
C THR A 109 61.26 -17.80 15.11
N ALA A 110 60.38 -16.90 15.59
CA ALA A 110 59.21 -16.45 14.86
C ALA A 110 59.61 -15.55 13.67
N GLY A 111 59.08 -15.84 12.47
CA GLY A 111 59.67 -15.44 11.19
C GLY A 111 59.75 -13.94 10.82
N SER A 112 59.36 -13.03 11.71
CA SER A 112 59.71 -11.60 11.60
C SER A 112 59.57 -10.90 12.95
N ALA A 113 60.61 -10.16 13.36
CA ALA A 113 60.61 -9.32 14.55
C ALA A 113 60.99 -7.87 14.20
N LYS A 114 60.43 -6.90 14.93
CA LYS A 114 60.62 -5.45 14.72
C LYS A 114 60.78 -4.72 16.05
N LEU A 115 61.83 -3.93 16.22
CA LEU A 115 61.97 -3.03 17.37
C LEU A 115 61.08 -1.78 17.21
N SER A 116 60.52 -1.29 18.30
CA SER A 116 59.84 0.00 18.35
C SER A 116 59.83 0.61 19.76
N SER A 117 60.04 1.92 19.82
CA SER A 117 59.94 2.74 21.03
C SER A 117 58.66 3.60 21.09
N ASP A 118 57.78 3.55 20.07
CA ASP A 118 56.51 4.29 20.02
C ASP A 118 55.34 3.44 20.53
N VAL A 119 54.69 3.88 21.62
CA VAL A 119 53.50 3.22 22.18
C VAL A 119 52.35 3.19 21.17
N GLY A 120 52.22 4.21 20.31
CA GLY A 120 51.21 4.29 19.26
C GLY A 120 51.39 3.27 18.12
N GLU A 121 52.62 2.82 17.86
CA GLU A 121 52.96 1.70 16.97
C GLU A 121 52.73 0.37 17.68
N ILE A 122 53.27 0.21 18.90
CA ILE A 122 53.16 -1.02 19.72
C ILE A 122 51.69 -1.44 19.90
N VAL A 123 50.82 -0.52 20.35
CA VAL A 123 49.38 -0.77 20.52
C VAL A 123 48.73 -1.25 19.21
N ARG A 124 49.16 -0.70 18.08
CA ARG A 124 48.63 -1.03 16.74
C ARG A 124 49.09 -2.42 16.28
N GLN A 125 50.30 -2.84 16.63
CA GLN A 125 50.85 -4.15 16.27
C GLN A 125 50.35 -5.26 17.21
N LEU A 126 50.14 -4.98 18.51
CA LEU A 126 49.37 -5.87 19.41
C LEU A 126 47.97 -6.15 18.83
N LEU A 127 47.28 -5.11 18.35
CA LEU A 127 45.98 -5.23 17.65
C LEU A 127 46.06 -5.84 16.23
N ASN A 128 47.26 -6.19 15.76
CA ASN A 128 47.47 -7.00 14.56
C ASN A 128 47.81 -8.47 14.87
N GLY A 129 47.88 -8.88 16.13
CA GLY A 129 48.31 -10.24 16.51
C GLY A 129 49.83 -10.42 16.61
N GLN A 130 50.57 -9.34 16.84
CA GLN A 130 51.99 -9.45 17.23
C GLN A 130 52.10 -9.53 18.76
N ALA A 131 53.08 -10.27 19.25
CA ALA A 131 53.44 -10.30 20.66
C ALA A 131 54.57 -9.30 20.91
N LEU A 132 54.47 -8.52 21.98
CA LEU A 132 55.49 -7.57 22.41
C LEU A 132 56.38 -8.23 23.48
N VAL A 133 57.70 -8.12 23.33
CA VAL A 133 58.68 -8.43 24.37
C VAL A 133 59.31 -7.13 24.85
N LEU A 134 59.28 -6.88 26.16
CA LEU A 134 59.93 -5.77 26.85
C LEU A 134 61.02 -6.30 27.77
N GLN A 135 62.10 -5.54 27.96
CA GLN A 135 63.18 -5.80 28.91
C GLN A 135 63.33 -4.61 29.86
N ASP A 136 63.65 -4.88 31.13
CA ASP A 136 63.87 -3.86 32.15
C ASP A 136 65.23 -3.19 31.95
N GLY A 137 65.25 -1.87 31.78
CA GLY A 137 66.39 -1.06 31.35
C GLY A 137 66.36 -0.62 29.87
N ASP A 138 65.50 -1.21 29.02
CA ASP A 138 65.48 -0.91 27.58
C ASP A 138 64.34 0.04 27.17
N CYS A 139 64.68 1.03 26.32
CA CYS A 139 63.72 1.98 25.73
C CYS A 139 63.00 1.45 24.48
N GLU A 140 63.30 0.23 24.00
CA GLU A 140 62.70 -0.33 22.78
C GLU A 140 62.09 -1.70 23.04
N GLY A 141 60.86 -1.90 22.55
CA GLY A 141 60.15 -3.17 22.62
C GLY A 141 60.28 -3.98 21.34
N LEU A 142 60.52 -5.29 21.47
CA LEU A 142 60.64 -6.20 20.35
C LEU A 142 59.27 -6.81 20.01
N LEU A 143 58.70 -6.40 18.88
CA LEU A 143 57.42 -6.91 18.36
C LEU A 143 57.68 -8.13 17.49
N ALA A 144 57.30 -9.30 17.98
CA ALA A 144 57.43 -10.58 17.28
C ALA A 144 56.10 -10.99 16.62
N LYS A 145 56.17 -11.45 15.37
CA LYS A 145 55.00 -11.87 14.60
C LYS A 145 54.45 -13.21 15.09
N ALA A 146 53.21 -13.23 15.59
CA ALA A 146 52.53 -14.42 16.13
C ALA A 146 51.06 -14.54 15.66
N ASP A 147 50.69 -13.84 14.58
CA ASP A 147 49.34 -13.77 14.03
C ASP A 147 48.95 -15.06 13.30
N GLY A 148 47.74 -15.57 13.59
CA GLY A 148 47.17 -16.72 12.92
C GLY A 148 46.61 -17.75 13.87
N VAL A 149 45.51 -17.42 14.56
CA VAL A 149 44.81 -18.36 15.45
C VAL A 149 44.51 -19.67 14.72
N LYS A 150 45.03 -20.80 15.22
CA LYS A 150 44.69 -22.15 14.74
C LYS A 150 43.20 -22.43 14.98
N GLN A 151 42.38 -22.18 13.97
CA GLN A 151 40.93 -22.38 14.01
C GLN A 151 40.48 -23.53 13.11
N ARG A 152 39.45 -24.23 13.56
CA ARG A 152 38.59 -25.05 12.71
C ARG A 152 37.97 -24.14 11.65
N SER A 153 37.68 -24.66 10.45
CA SER A 153 37.05 -23.89 9.38
C SER A 153 35.81 -23.15 9.87
N LEU A 154 35.79 -21.81 9.76
CA LEU A 154 34.64 -20.99 10.13
C LEU A 154 33.46 -21.32 9.20
N GLU A 155 32.30 -21.61 9.78
CA GLU A 155 31.10 -21.97 9.02
C GLU A 155 30.26 -20.73 8.64
N GLU A 156 29.39 -20.87 7.64
CA GLU A 156 28.52 -19.78 7.16
C GLU A 156 27.25 -19.69 8.00
N PRO A 157 26.88 -18.50 8.54
CA PRO A 157 25.72 -18.30 9.40
C PRO A 157 24.45 -18.98 8.88
N SER A 158 23.95 -19.93 9.67
CA SER A 158 22.87 -20.83 9.28
C SER A 158 21.50 -20.17 9.36
N SER A 159 21.30 -19.27 10.33
CA SER A 159 20.07 -18.48 10.49
C SER A 159 20.06 -17.14 9.74
N GLU A 160 21.23 -16.55 9.45
CA GLU A 160 21.37 -15.30 8.69
C GLU A 160 22.27 -15.42 7.43
N PRO A 161 21.90 -16.29 6.46
CA PRO A 161 22.60 -16.42 5.18
C PRO A 161 22.44 -15.15 4.31
N VAL A 162 23.48 -14.79 3.56
CA VAL A 162 23.50 -13.59 2.69
C VAL A 162 24.05 -13.89 1.29
N ILE A 163 23.49 -13.23 0.28
CA ILE A 163 24.02 -13.27 -1.09
C ILE A 163 25.28 -12.40 -1.18
N ARG A 164 25.31 -11.28 -0.44
CA ARG A 164 26.41 -10.32 -0.44
C ARG A 164 26.71 -9.80 0.97
N GLY A 165 27.79 -10.30 1.56
CA GLY A 165 28.37 -9.82 2.81
C GLY A 165 29.55 -10.71 3.25
N PRO A 166 30.13 -10.47 4.43
CA PRO A 166 30.93 -11.46 5.15
C PRO A 166 30.17 -12.77 5.34
N ARG A 167 30.91 -13.88 5.47
CA ARG A 167 30.37 -15.24 5.60
C ARG A 167 30.90 -16.01 6.81
N ASP A 168 31.77 -15.41 7.60
CA ASP A 168 32.22 -15.98 8.87
C ASP A 168 31.17 -15.75 9.95
N GLY A 169 30.67 -16.84 10.54
CA GLY A 169 29.87 -16.82 11.76
C GLY A 169 30.70 -16.84 13.03
N PHE A 170 30.06 -16.55 14.16
CA PHE A 170 30.54 -16.98 15.47
C PHE A 170 30.43 -18.50 15.61
N ILE A 171 31.20 -19.06 16.55
CA ILE A 171 31.17 -20.48 16.93
C ILE A 171 31.03 -20.60 18.44
N GLU A 172 31.00 -21.80 18.98
CA GLU A 172 30.80 -22.05 20.41
C GLU A 172 31.92 -21.50 21.31
N ARG A 173 33.15 -21.38 20.79
CA ARG A 173 34.34 -20.99 21.58
C ARG A 173 34.50 -19.47 21.70
N ILE A 174 34.33 -18.92 22.90
CA ILE A 174 34.33 -17.46 23.14
C ILE A 174 35.63 -16.74 22.73
N SER A 175 36.79 -17.41 22.85
CA SER A 175 38.08 -16.81 22.44
C SER A 175 38.18 -16.59 20.93
N THR A 176 37.61 -17.48 20.11
CA THR A 176 37.46 -17.27 18.67
C THR A 176 36.54 -16.08 18.39
N ASN A 177 35.41 -15.98 19.10
CA ASN A 177 34.43 -14.92 18.91
C ASN A 177 35.00 -13.53 19.25
N MET A 178 35.79 -13.41 20.33
CA MET A 178 36.57 -12.20 20.64
C MET A 178 37.55 -11.85 19.51
N GLY A 179 38.24 -12.84 18.94
CA GLY A 179 39.14 -12.67 17.80
C GLY A 179 38.44 -12.16 16.54
N LEU A 180 37.25 -12.67 16.23
CA LEU A 180 36.42 -12.25 15.08
C LEU A 180 35.96 -10.78 15.21
N LEU A 181 35.75 -10.29 16.44
CA LEU A 181 35.49 -8.88 16.73
C LEU A 181 36.75 -8.01 16.68
N ARG A 182 37.84 -8.42 17.35
CA ARG A 182 39.13 -7.70 17.35
C ARG A 182 39.68 -7.50 15.94
N ASN A 183 39.57 -8.51 15.07
CA ASN A 183 39.98 -8.41 13.66
C ASN A 183 39.20 -7.36 12.86
N ARG A 184 37.92 -7.11 13.19
CA ARG A 184 37.07 -6.07 12.59
C ARG A 184 37.30 -4.69 13.22
N LEU A 185 37.52 -4.65 14.54
CA LEU A 185 37.58 -3.45 15.37
C LEU A 185 38.95 -3.33 16.05
N LYS A 186 39.98 -3.06 15.24
CA LYS A 186 41.37 -2.86 15.69
C LYS A 186 41.55 -1.53 16.43
N THR A 187 41.04 -1.45 17.65
CA THR A 187 41.14 -0.27 18.54
C THR A 187 41.21 -0.69 20.02
N PRO A 188 42.05 -0.04 20.86
CA PRO A 188 42.10 -0.31 22.30
C PRO A 188 40.86 0.21 23.05
N ARG A 189 40.00 0.98 22.36
CA ARG A 189 38.70 1.44 22.87
C ARG A 189 37.63 0.33 22.85
N LEU A 190 37.83 -0.76 22.11
CA LEU A 190 37.00 -1.96 22.25
C LEU A 190 37.39 -2.64 23.56
N LYS A 191 36.44 -2.68 24.49
CA LYS A 191 36.55 -3.33 25.80
C LYS A 191 35.83 -4.67 25.77
N LEU A 192 36.36 -5.63 26.52
CA LEU A 192 35.94 -7.03 26.59
C LEU A 192 36.06 -7.44 28.07
N GLU A 193 34.97 -7.33 28.83
CA GLU A 193 34.94 -7.68 30.26
C GLU A 193 34.37 -9.09 30.45
N SER A 194 35.20 -10.08 30.82
CA SER A 194 34.69 -11.40 31.22
C SER A 194 34.09 -11.40 32.63
N VAL A 195 33.00 -12.15 32.79
CA VAL A 195 32.33 -12.49 34.05
C VAL A 195 31.91 -13.96 33.97
N ALA A 196 32.33 -14.79 34.93
CA ALA A 196 31.85 -16.18 35.02
C ALA A 196 30.46 -16.24 35.67
N ILE A 197 29.54 -17.01 35.10
CA ILE A 197 28.13 -17.14 35.53
C ILE A 197 27.73 -18.61 35.63
N GLY A 198 26.91 -18.93 36.62
CA GLY A 198 26.47 -20.30 36.92
C GLY A 198 27.20 -20.87 38.13
N GLU A 199 26.46 -21.35 39.13
CA GLU A 199 27.06 -21.86 40.38
C GLU A 199 27.87 -23.14 40.15
N LEU A 200 27.40 -24.02 39.25
CA LEU A 200 28.06 -25.26 38.84
C LEU A 200 28.85 -25.10 37.53
N SER A 201 28.27 -24.49 36.49
CA SER A 201 28.93 -24.44 35.16
C SER A 201 30.06 -23.41 35.08
N ARG A 202 29.95 -22.28 35.81
CA ARG A 202 30.90 -21.17 35.80
C ARG A 202 31.29 -20.70 34.38
N THR A 203 30.31 -20.68 33.48
CA THR A 203 30.47 -20.34 32.07
C THR A 203 30.96 -18.90 31.92
N ASP A 204 32.02 -18.68 31.13
CA ASP A 204 32.54 -17.34 30.84
C ASP A 204 31.57 -16.55 29.93
N VAL A 205 31.31 -15.30 30.31
CA VAL A 205 30.44 -14.36 29.59
C VAL A 205 31.17 -13.03 29.43
N VAL A 206 31.39 -12.60 28.18
CA VAL A 206 32.16 -11.39 27.86
C VAL A 206 31.24 -10.26 27.40
N LEU A 207 31.26 -9.14 28.12
CA LEU A 207 30.62 -7.90 27.70
C LEU A 207 31.54 -7.11 26.77
N ALA A 208 31.11 -6.92 25.53
CA ALA A 208 31.81 -6.18 24.49
C ALA A 208 31.19 -4.79 24.26
N TYR A 209 31.98 -3.72 24.33
CA TYR A 209 31.53 -2.35 24.06
C TYR A 209 32.69 -1.44 23.60
N ILE A 210 32.37 -0.30 22.96
CA ILE A 210 33.38 0.69 22.59
C ILE A 210 33.32 1.87 23.57
N ALA A 211 34.33 1.96 24.45
CA ALA A 211 34.46 3.01 25.45
C ALA A 211 34.42 4.42 24.81
N GLY A 212 33.57 5.30 25.36
CA GLY A 212 33.35 6.65 24.82
C GLY A 212 32.61 6.71 23.47
N ILE A 213 32.04 5.61 22.99
CA ILE A 213 30.95 5.63 21.99
C ILE A 213 29.67 5.16 22.66
N ALA A 214 29.67 3.98 23.28
CA ALA A 214 28.57 3.51 24.11
C ALA A 214 28.39 4.44 25.33
N ALA A 215 27.15 4.63 25.77
CA ALA A 215 26.85 5.40 26.97
C ALA A 215 27.21 4.59 28.24
N ASP A 216 27.97 5.19 29.16
CA ASP A 216 28.45 4.51 30.37
C ASP A 216 27.30 4.01 31.27
N SER A 217 26.16 4.69 31.25
CA SER A 217 24.92 4.25 31.93
C SER A 217 24.33 2.97 31.34
N LEU A 218 24.42 2.77 30.02
CA LEU A 218 23.99 1.52 29.36
C LEU A 218 24.96 0.39 29.71
N VAL A 219 26.27 0.65 29.65
CA VAL A 219 27.28 -0.35 30.04
C VAL A 219 27.13 -0.74 31.52
N GLY A 220 26.83 0.22 32.39
CA GLY A 220 26.50 -0.01 33.81
C GLY A 220 25.29 -0.92 33.99
N GLU A 221 24.15 -0.57 33.38
CA GLU A 221 22.89 -1.34 33.44
C GLU A 221 23.10 -2.79 32.97
N VAL A 222 23.77 -3.01 31.83
CA VAL A 222 24.04 -4.37 31.31
C VAL A 222 24.95 -5.14 32.28
N ARG A 223 26.03 -4.52 32.77
CA ARG A 223 26.96 -5.14 33.73
C ARG A 223 26.26 -5.55 35.03
N GLU A 224 25.32 -4.74 35.53
CA GLU A 224 24.53 -5.06 36.72
C GLU A 224 23.53 -6.20 36.46
N ARG A 225 22.81 -6.15 35.32
CA ARG A 225 21.87 -7.22 34.92
C ARG A 225 22.54 -8.57 34.66
N VAL A 226 23.78 -8.58 34.20
CA VAL A 226 24.57 -9.80 34.01
C VAL A 226 25.09 -10.33 35.36
N ARG A 227 25.54 -9.43 36.26
CA ARG A 227 26.06 -9.82 37.59
C ARG A 227 25.00 -10.24 38.62
N ARG A 228 23.72 -9.88 38.43
CA ARG A 228 22.62 -10.33 39.32
C ARG A 228 22.14 -11.76 39.03
N ILE A 229 22.54 -12.38 37.92
CA ILE A 229 22.07 -13.70 37.50
C ILE A 229 22.59 -14.77 38.46
N ARG A 230 21.69 -15.58 39.01
CA ARG A 230 22.00 -16.77 39.81
C ARG A 230 21.19 -17.94 39.29
N ILE A 231 21.90 -18.91 38.71
CA ILE A 231 21.39 -20.17 38.17
C ILE A 231 22.46 -21.25 38.34
N ASP A 232 22.07 -22.52 38.25
CA ASP A 232 23.01 -23.64 38.37
C ASP A 232 24.04 -23.64 37.23
N GLY A 233 23.62 -23.31 36.00
CA GLY A 233 24.54 -23.18 34.88
C GLY A 233 23.93 -22.55 33.62
N VAL A 234 24.80 -21.96 32.80
CA VAL A 234 24.48 -21.39 31.48
C VAL A 234 24.81 -22.43 30.41
N MET A 235 23.81 -22.82 29.60
CA MET A 235 23.97 -23.78 28.49
C MET A 235 23.98 -23.13 27.11
N ASP A 236 23.33 -21.97 26.96
CA ASP A 236 23.29 -21.17 25.73
C ASP A 236 23.05 -19.70 26.07
N SER A 237 23.33 -18.78 25.14
CA SER A 237 23.04 -17.35 25.29
C SER A 237 21.54 -17.06 25.51
N GLY A 238 20.62 -17.86 24.97
CA GLY A 238 19.18 -17.74 25.22
C GLY A 238 18.79 -17.84 26.70
N TYR A 239 19.59 -18.49 27.54
CA TYR A 239 19.34 -18.49 29.00
C TYR A 239 19.58 -17.09 29.61
N LEU A 240 20.61 -16.36 29.14
CA LEU A 240 20.85 -15.00 29.62
C LEU A 240 19.79 -14.02 29.10
N GLU A 241 19.29 -14.24 27.88
CA GLU A 241 18.25 -13.42 27.24
C GLU A 241 17.04 -13.22 28.17
N GLU A 242 16.50 -14.31 28.74
CA GLU A 242 15.37 -14.28 29.68
C GLU A 242 15.65 -13.48 30.97
N PHE A 243 16.89 -13.47 31.49
CA PHE A 243 17.25 -12.74 32.71
C PHE A 243 17.59 -11.25 32.52
N ILE A 244 17.83 -10.81 31.28
CA ILE A 244 18.29 -9.43 31.00
C ILE A 244 17.24 -8.54 30.31
N GLU A 245 16.17 -9.09 29.73
CA GLU A 245 15.06 -8.30 29.17
C GLU A 245 14.36 -7.40 30.21
N ASP A 246 13.65 -6.36 29.74
CA ASP A 246 12.82 -5.49 30.59
C ASP A 246 11.43 -6.11 30.86
N LEU A 247 10.83 -6.75 29.85
CA LEU A 247 9.47 -7.30 29.86
C LEU A 247 9.41 -8.69 29.19
N PRO A 248 9.77 -9.79 29.89
CA PRO A 248 9.84 -11.15 29.31
C PRO A 248 8.53 -11.71 28.74
N TYR A 249 7.37 -11.16 29.13
CA TYR A 249 6.05 -11.53 28.56
C TYR A 249 5.71 -10.79 27.25
N SER A 250 6.63 -10.00 26.70
CA SER A 250 6.46 -9.32 25.41
C SER A 250 6.57 -10.34 24.26
N PRO A 251 5.65 -10.36 23.28
CA PRO A 251 5.84 -11.13 22.06
C PRO A 251 6.93 -10.54 21.14
N PHE A 252 7.45 -9.34 21.44
CA PHE A 252 8.54 -8.70 20.69
C PHE A 252 9.84 -8.76 21.50
N PRO A 253 10.94 -9.31 20.94
CA PRO A 253 12.23 -9.38 21.64
C PRO A 253 12.87 -8.01 21.80
N GLN A 254 13.48 -7.79 22.95
CA GLN A 254 14.17 -6.56 23.39
C GLN A 254 15.69 -6.68 23.30
N THR A 255 16.17 -7.88 22.98
CA THR A 255 17.55 -8.33 22.78
C THR A 255 17.73 -8.77 21.33
N HIS A 256 18.88 -8.44 20.74
CA HIS A 256 19.18 -8.76 19.35
C HIS A 256 20.21 -9.89 19.28
N SER A 257 19.73 -11.13 19.29
CA SER A 257 20.56 -12.32 19.03
C SER A 257 20.99 -12.40 17.55
N THR A 258 22.26 -12.74 17.30
CA THR A 258 22.83 -12.91 15.95
C THR A 258 24.07 -13.82 15.94
N GLU A 259 24.21 -14.66 14.91
CA GLU A 259 25.42 -15.46 14.62
C GLU A 259 26.54 -14.61 13.99
N ARG A 260 26.32 -13.31 13.73
CA ARG A 260 27.11 -12.53 12.76
C ARG A 260 28.08 -11.53 13.40
N PRO A 261 29.41 -11.72 13.31
CA PRO A 261 30.39 -10.80 13.89
C PRO A 261 30.45 -9.44 13.17
N ASP A 262 30.05 -9.36 11.90
CA ASP A 262 29.91 -8.10 11.16
C ASP A 262 28.70 -7.27 11.60
N VAL A 263 27.62 -7.92 12.03
CA VAL A 263 26.45 -7.25 12.62
C VAL A 263 26.81 -6.71 14.01
N VAL A 264 27.42 -7.52 14.88
CA VAL A 264 27.92 -7.05 16.19
C VAL A 264 28.87 -5.86 16.03
N ALA A 265 29.89 -5.98 15.19
CA ALA A 265 30.85 -4.88 14.98
C ALA A 265 30.19 -3.59 14.47
N ALA A 266 29.15 -3.70 13.62
CA ALA A 266 28.38 -2.55 13.14
C ALA A 266 27.52 -1.90 14.25
N GLU A 267 26.89 -2.68 15.12
CA GLU A 267 26.06 -2.14 16.22
C GLU A 267 26.90 -1.59 17.39
N LEU A 268 28.07 -2.18 17.66
CA LEU A 268 29.07 -1.62 18.60
C LEU A 268 29.54 -0.21 18.16
N LEU A 269 29.74 0.00 16.85
CA LEU A 269 30.06 1.32 16.27
C LEU A 269 28.91 2.34 16.38
N GLU A 270 27.69 1.89 16.69
CA GLU A 270 26.51 2.73 16.97
C GLU A 270 26.27 2.95 18.47
N GLY A 271 27.17 2.45 19.33
CA GLY A 271 27.15 2.67 20.79
C GLY A 271 26.31 1.66 21.57
N LYS A 272 25.99 0.50 20.97
CA LYS A 272 25.40 -0.62 21.69
C LYS A 272 26.44 -1.40 22.51
N VAL A 273 25.96 -2.28 23.37
CA VAL A 273 26.74 -3.31 24.07
C VAL A 273 26.37 -4.67 23.48
N ALA A 274 27.34 -5.57 23.33
CA ALA A 274 27.11 -6.96 22.98
C ALA A 274 27.58 -7.89 24.12
N ILE A 275 26.96 -9.06 24.21
CA ILE A 275 27.27 -10.10 25.20
C ILE A 275 27.60 -11.37 24.42
N LEU A 276 28.80 -11.90 24.63
CA LEU A 276 29.22 -13.22 24.16
C LEU A 276 29.14 -14.20 25.31
N VAL A 277 28.67 -15.43 25.04
CA VAL A 277 28.54 -16.51 26.03
C VAL A 277 29.33 -17.70 25.52
N ASP A 278 30.24 -18.25 26.34
CA ASP A 278 30.98 -19.45 25.94
C ASP A 278 30.04 -20.64 25.82
N ASN A 279 30.30 -21.50 24.83
CA ASN A 279 29.44 -22.59 24.36
C ASN A 279 28.23 -22.16 23.50
N SER A 280 28.07 -20.87 23.17
CA SER A 280 27.01 -20.37 22.27
C SER A 280 27.58 -19.73 20.98
N PRO A 281 27.08 -20.10 19.78
CA PRO A 281 27.41 -19.44 18.52
C PRO A 281 26.62 -18.14 18.28
N PHE A 282 25.86 -17.65 19.27
CA PHE A 282 25.08 -16.42 19.18
C PHE A 282 25.63 -15.32 20.10
N ALA A 283 25.62 -14.09 19.60
CA ALA A 283 25.90 -12.89 20.39
C ALA A 283 24.59 -12.11 20.63
N LEU A 284 24.33 -11.71 21.88
CA LEU A 284 23.19 -10.86 22.23
C LEU A 284 23.60 -9.39 22.18
N ILE A 285 22.93 -8.56 21.38
CA ILE A 285 23.20 -7.12 21.29
C ILE A 285 22.06 -6.31 21.92
N VAL A 286 22.42 -5.32 22.75
CA VAL A 286 21.48 -4.49 23.52
C VAL A 286 21.82 -3.00 23.45
N PRO A 287 20.82 -2.10 23.37
CA PRO A 287 19.37 -2.38 23.27
C PRO A 287 18.91 -2.72 21.84
N MET A 288 17.82 -3.47 21.73
CA MET A 288 17.09 -3.67 20.46
C MET A 288 15.99 -2.61 20.28
N THR A 289 15.71 -2.25 19.03
CA THR A 289 14.50 -1.49 18.66
C THR A 289 13.65 -2.32 17.70
N PHE A 290 12.36 -2.00 17.60
CA PHE A 290 11.46 -2.57 16.57
C PHE A 290 12.09 -2.54 15.17
N TRP A 291 12.79 -1.45 14.84
CA TRP A 291 13.45 -1.26 13.55
C TRP A 291 14.69 -2.14 13.34
N THR A 292 15.35 -2.59 14.40
CA THR A 292 16.46 -3.56 14.34
C THR A 292 15.94 -4.94 13.93
N GLY A 293 14.76 -5.33 14.38
CA GLY A 293 14.09 -6.58 13.98
C GLY A 293 13.76 -6.66 12.48
N LEU A 294 13.60 -5.49 11.85
CA LEU A 294 13.18 -5.37 10.44
C LEU A 294 14.32 -5.03 9.47
N GLN A 295 15.55 -4.88 9.96
CA GLN A 295 16.72 -4.57 9.14
C GLN A 295 17.61 -5.80 8.97
N ALA A 296 17.80 -6.20 7.71
CA ALA A 296 18.79 -7.20 7.34
C ALA A 296 20.16 -6.53 7.19
N SER A 297 21.24 -7.26 7.48
CA SER A 297 22.63 -6.84 7.21
C SER A 297 22.83 -6.50 5.72
N GLU A 298 22.26 -7.30 4.81
CA GLU A 298 22.33 -7.11 3.37
C GLU A 298 21.68 -5.81 2.85
N ASP A 299 20.75 -5.19 3.61
CA ASP A 299 20.23 -3.84 3.29
C ASP A 299 21.37 -2.79 3.22
N TYR A 300 22.49 -3.05 3.90
CA TYR A 300 23.68 -2.19 3.96
C TYR A 300 24.69 -2.53 2.86
N TYR A 301 24.82 -3.80 2.47
CA TYR A 301 25.79 -4.25 1.45
C TYR A 301 25.29 -4.10 0.00
N THR A 302 23.98 -3.97 -0.20
CA THR A 302 23.33 -3.74 -1.51
C THR A 302 23.24 -2.25 -1.88
N ARG A 303 22.80 -1.95 -3.11
CA ARG A 303 22.62 -0.56 -3.59
C ARG A 303 21.41 0.09 -2.91
N TRP A 304 21.62 1.30 -2.36
CA TRP A 304 20.65 1.96 -1.47
C TRP A 304 19.20 2.13 -1.99
N PRO A 305 18.91 2.33 -3.30
CA PRO A 305 17.52 2.40 -3.78
C PRO A 305 16.82 1.03 -3.72
N VAL A 306 17.56 -0.04 -4.04
CA VAL A 306 17.05 -1.43 -4.00
C VAL A 306 16.79 -1.84 -2.55
N ALA A 307 17.74 -1.56 -1.64
CA ALA A 307 17.55 -1.78 -0.21
C ALA A 307 16.33 -1.02 0.35
N THR A 308 16.09 0.21 -0.12
CA THR A 308 14.89 0.99 0.27
C THR A 308 13.60 0.33 -0.22
N PHE A 309 13.55 -0.12 -1.48
CA PHE A 309 12.40 -0.83 -2.02
C PHE A 309 12.11 -2.14 -1.28
N VAL A 310 13.15 -2.96 -1.02
CA VAL A 310 13.01 -4.21 -0.26
C VAL A 310 12.50 -3.96 1.16
N ARG A 311 12.95 -2.88 1.84
CA ARG A 311 12.40 -2.47 3.14
C ARG A 311 10.91 -2.11 3.06
N TRP A 312 10.45 -1.43 2.01
CA TRP A 312 9.03 -1.12 1.85
C TRP A 312 8.18 -2.38 1.61
N VAL A 313 8.68 -3.33 0.81
CA VAL A 313 8.04 -4.65 0.64
C VAL A 313 7.97 -5.38 1.99
N ARG A 314 9.07 -5.41 2.75
CA ARG A 314 9.13 -6.01 4.09
C ARG A 314 8.15 -5.35 5.06
N PHE A 315 8.03 -4.02 5.06
CA PHE A 315 7.04 -3.30 5.87
C PHE A 315 5.60 -3.69 5.51
N LEU A 316 5.25 -3.71 4.22
CA LEU A 316 3.93 -4.16 3.74
C LEU A 316 3.66 -5.62 4.16
N PHE A 317 4.66 -6.49 4.05
CA PHE A 317 4.52 -7.92 4.32
C PHE A 317 4.35 -8.22 5.80
N ILE A 318 4.81 -7.38 6.73
CA ILE A 318 4.47 -7.53 8.16
C ILE A 318 2.98 -7.28 8.41
N PHE A 319 2.38 -6.28 7.76
CA PHE A 319 0.92 -6.08 7.84
C PHE A 319 0.16 -7.28 7.26
N ILE A 320 0.66 -7.88 6.17
CA ILE A 320 0.08 -9.11 5.62
C ILE A 320 0.23 -10.29 6.61
N ALA A 321 1.41 -10.48 7.20
CA ALA A 321 1.72 -11.60 8.09
C ALA A 321 0.91 -11.62 9.41
N ILE A 322 0.52 -10.44 9.91
CA ILE A 322 -0.34 -10.28 11.10
C ILE A 322 -1.83 -10.27 10.70
N PHE A 323 -2.19 -9.48 9.70
CA PHE A 323 -3.59 -9.10 9.47
C PHE A 323 -4.27 -9.80 8.29
N ALA A 324 -3.59 -10.45 7.33
CA ALA A 324 -4.29 -10.96 6.15
C ALA A 324 -5.36 -12.05 6.42
N PRO A 325 -5.14 -13.05 7.29
CA PRO A 325 -6.17 -14.04 7.64
C PRO A 325 -7.28 -13.42 8.50
N SER A 326 -6.89 -12.59 9.48
CA SER A 326 -7.80 -11.84 10.34
C SER A 326 -8.71 -10.95 9.51
N LEU A 327 -8.13 -10.15 8.61
CA LEU A 327 -8.85 -9.34 7.64
C LEU A 327 -9.77 -10.23 6.83
N TYR A 328 -9.28 -11.29 6.16
CA TYR A 328 -10.13 -12.21 5.40
C TYR A 328 -11.37 -12.65 6.21
N VAL A 329 -11.20 -13.18 7.42
CA VAL A 329 -12.32 -13.67 8.26
C VAL A 329 -13.25 -12.54 8.70
N ALA A 330 -12.72 -11.43 9.22
CA ALA A 330 -13.52 -10.27 9.59
C ALA A 330 -14.32 -9.72 8.41
N ILE A 331 -13.75 -9.81 7.20
CA ILE A 331 -14.31 -9.36 5.94
C ILE A 331 -15.32 -10.38 5.42
N THR A 332 -15.13 -11.70 5.59
CA THR A 332 -16.01 -12.77 5.07
C THR A 332 -17.04 -13.35 6.06
N THR A 333 -17.16 -12.82 7.28
CA THR A 333 -18.08 -13.35 8.32
C THR A 333 -19.10 -12.33 8.85
N PHE A 334 -18.82 -11.03 8.78
CA PHE A 334 -19.66 -9.98 9.39
C PHE A 334 -20.25 -9.01 8.35
N HIS A 335 -19.92 -9.20 7.07
CA HIS A 335 -19.32 -8.10 6.34
C HIS A 335 -19.22 -8.20 4.79
N GLN A 336 -19.67 -9.16 3.99
CA GLN A 336 -19.21 -9.19 2.56
C GLN A 336 -19.44 -8.00 1.51
N GLU A 337 -19.61 -6.68 1.77
CA GLU A 337 -19.85 -5.62 0.71
C GLU A 337 -18.61 -4.95 0.01
N MET A 338 -17.50 -4.57 0.67
CA MET A 338 -16.30 -3.96 0.01
C MET A 338 -15.76 -4.71 -1.24
N ILE A 339 -15.98 -6.03 -1.32
CA ILE A 339 -15.45 -6.84 -2.43
C ILE A 339 -16.48 -6.81 -3.57
N PRO A 340 -16.04 -6.56 -4.82
CA PRO A 340 -16.92 -6.60 -5.99
C PRO A 340 -17.70 -7.90 -6.11
N THR A 341 -18.97 -7.79 -6.51
CA THR A 341 -19.92 -8.89 -6.77
C THR A 341 -19.27 -10.16 -7.31
N ASN A 342 -18.57 -10.05 -8.45
CA ASN A 342 -17.97 -11.20 -9.13
C ASN A 342 -17.00 -12.01 -8.26
N LEU A 343 -16.24 -11.33 -7.38
CA LEU A 343 -15.22 -11.99 -6.55
C LEU A 343 -15.84 -12.68 -5.33
N VAL A 344 -16.84 -12.11 -4.65
CA VAL A 344 -17.52 -12.88 -3.59
C VAL A 344 -18.46 -13.94 -4.17
N LEU A 345 -19.07 -13.75 -5.33
CA LEU A 345 -19.80 -14.84 -5.99
C LEU A 345 -18.89 -16.03 -6.34
N SER A 346 -17.61 -15.78 -6.65
CA SER A 346 -16.60 -16.84 -6.75
C SER A 346 -16.29 -17.47 -5.38
N ILE A 347 -16.04 -16.67 -4.34
CA ILE A 347 -15.81 -17.16 -2.96
C ILE A 347 -17.01 -17.96 -2.43
N ALA A 348 -18.25 -17.60 -2.82
CA ALA A 348 -19.47 -18.31 -2.49
C ALA A 348 -19.44 -19.75 -3.02
N SER A 349 -19.24 -19.90 -4.33
CA SER A 349 -19.13 -21.22 -4.98
C SER A 349 -17.95 -22.04 -4.45
N ALA A 350 -16.86 -21.38 -4.04
CA ALA A 350 -15.69 -22.04 -3.44
C ALA A 350 -15.89 -22.44 -1.96
N ARG A 351 -16.95 -21.97 -1.30
CA ARG A 351 -17.33 -22.31 0.09
C ARG A 351 -18.62 -23.14 0.18
N GLU A 352 -19.37 -23.32 -0.92
CA GLU A 352 -20.66 -24.04 -0.95
C GLU A 352 -20.56 -25.50 -0.48
N ALA A 353 -19.42 -26.16 -0.74
CA ALA A 353 -19.14 -27.52 -0.28
C ALA A 353 -18.50 -27.60 1.12
N VAL A 354 -18.25 -26.47 1.80
CA VAL A 354 -17.44 -26.42 3.02
C VAL A 354 -18.31 -26.23 4.28
N PRO A 355 -18.31 -27.17 5.24
CA PRO A 355 -19.23 -27.15 6.38
C PRO A 355 -18.79 -26.21 7.51
N PHE A 356 -17.60 -25.62 7.43
CA PHE A 356 -16.99 -24.85 8.51
C PHE A 356 -17.13 -23.33 8.32
N PRO A 357 -17.31 -22.55 9.42
CA PRO A 357 -17.20 -21.09 9.38
C PRO A 357 -15.79 -20.63 8.96
N ALA A 358 -15.69 -19.48 8.29
CA ALA A 358 -14.42 -18.95 7.77
C ALA A 358 -13.34 -18.78 8.87
N LEU A 359 -13.74 -18.45 10.10
CA LEU A 359 -12.85 -18.44 11.27
C LEU A 359 -12.19 -19.80 11.54
N PHE A 360 -12.97 -20.89 11.46
CA PHE A 360 -12.48 -22.23 11.73
C PHE A 360 -11.66 -22.78 10.57
N GLU A 361 -12.08 -22.53 9.31
CA GLU A 361 -11.27 -22.83 8.13
C GLU A 361 -9.88 -22.18 8.24
N ALA A 362 -9.83 -20.88 8.57
CA ALA A 362 -8.58 -20.14 8.71
C ALA A 362 -7.75 -20.63 9.90
N LEU A 363 -8.35 -20.85 11.07
CA LEU A 363 -7.64 -21.33 12.25
C LEU A 363 -7.03 -22.72 12.02
N LEU A 364 -7.78 -23.64 11.41
CA LEU A 364 -7.31 -24.98 11.05
C LEU A 364 -6.14 -24.90 10.05
N MET A 365 -6.27 -24.10 8.99
CA MET A 365 -5.23 -23.96 7.97
C MET A 365 -3.97 -23.27 8.51
N GLU A 366 -4.09 -22.29 9.40
CA GLU A 366 -2.96 -21.65 10.09
C GLU A 366 -2.22 -22.61 11.03
N ILE A 367 -2.95 -23.42 11.82
CA ILE A 367 -2.35 -24.46 12.67
C ILE A 367 -1.62 -25.50 11.81
N VAL A 368 -2.22 -25.98 10.71
CA VAL A 368 -1.59 -26.90 9.77
C VAL A 368 -0.34 -26.27 9.14
N PHE A 369 -0.40 -24.99 8.74
CA PHE A 369 0.73 -24.29 8.14
C PHE A 369 1.90 -24.11 9.11
N GLU A 370 1.65 -23.71 10.36
CA GLU A 370 2.72 -23.59 11.35
C GLU A 370 3.25 -24.96 11.81
N ALA A 371 2.43 -26.02 11.83
CA ALA A 371 2.92 -27.38 12.06
C ALA A 371 3.85 -27.87 10.93
N LEU A 372 3.51 -27.58 9.67
CA LEU A 372 4.37 -27.83 8.51
C LEU A 372 5.66 -27.00 8.53
N ARG A 373 5.57 -25.73 8.96
CA ARG A 373 6.72 -24.83 9.15
C ARG A 373 7.67 -25.38 10.22
N GLU A 374 7.14 -25.81 11.35
CA GLU A 374 7.90 -26.31 12.50
C GLU A 374 8.55 -27.68 12.23
N ALA A 375 7.85 -28.58 11.53
CA ALA A 375 8.45 -29.80 11.01
C ALA A 375 9.55 -29.51 9.96
N GLY A 376 9.28 -28.56 9.04
CA GLY A 376 10.19 -28.20 7.96
C GLY A 376 11.54 -27.62 8.40
N ILE A 377 11.59 -26.88 9.52
CA ILE A 377 12.85 -26.35 10.07
C ILE A 377 13.65 -27.37 10.90
N ARG A 378 13.02 -28.46 11.36
CA ARG A 378 13.67 -29.51 12.18
C ARG A 378 14.25 -30.66 11.34
N LEU A 379 14.07 -30.63 10.03
CA LEU A 379 14.48 -31.68 9.11
C LEU A 379 15.63 -31.22 8.19
N PRO A 380 16.47 -32.15 7.68
CA PRO A 380 17.50 -31.83 6.69
C PRO A 380 16.92 -31.05 5.50
N LYS A 381 17.66 -30.08 4.96
CA LYS A 381 17.15 -29.08 3.99
C LYS A 381 16.39 -29.70 2.81
N GLN A 382 16.83 -30.85 2.31
CA GLN A 382 16.21 -31.63 1.23
C GLN A 382 14.82 -32.16 1.64
N ILE A 383 14.69 -32.68 2.86
CA ILE A 383 13.43 -33.23 3.41
C ILE A 383 12.50 -32.09 3.83
N GLY A 384 13.02 -31.01 4.42
CA GLY A 384 12.24 -29.81 4.75
C GLY A 384 11.61 -29.16 3.52
N GLN A 385 12.33 -29.13 2.38
CA GLN A 385 11.77 -28.73 1.08
C GLN A 385 10.66 -29.70 0.61
N ALA A 386 10.87 -31.01 0.71
CA ALA A 386 9.86 -32.00 0.34
C ALA A 386 8.58 -31.88 1.17
N ILE A 387 8.68 -31.72 2.51
CA ILE A 387 7.52 -31.48 3.37
C ILE A 387 6.84 -30.14 3.06
N SER A 388 7.61 -29.09 2.72
CA SER A 388 7.03 -27.81 2.29
C SER A 388 6.19 -27.95 1.02
N ILE A 389 6.64 -28.76 0.05
CA ILE A 389 5.90 -29.06 -1.19
C ILE A 389 4.66 -29.92 -0.90
N VAL A 390 4.79 -30.98 -0.11
CA VAL A 390 3.66 -31.87 0.27
C VAL A 390 2.62 -31.09 1.08
N GLY A 391 3.04 -30.23 2.00
CA GLY A 391 2.15 -29.38 2.78
C GLY A 391 1.40 -28.35 1.96
N ALA A 392 2.12 -27.54 1.18
CA ALA A 392 1.51 -26.47 0.39
C ALA A 392 0.66 -26.98 -0.78
N LEU A 393 1.10 -28.04 -1.47
CA LEU A 393 0.40 -28.61 -2.63
C LEU A 393 -0.57 -29.72 -2.22
N VAL A 394 -0.08 -30.82 -1.64
CA VAL A 394 -0.89 -32.03 -1.44
C VAL A 394 -1.92 -31.84 -0.33
N ILE A 395 -1.53 -31.36 0.85
CA ILE A 395 -2.49 -31.12 1.95
C ILE A 395 -3.45 -29.97 1.57
N GLY A 396 -2.93 -28.87 1.00
CA GLY A 396 -3.75 -27.76 0.52
C GLY A 396 -4.78 -28.16 -0.53
N GLN A 397 -4.39 -28.92 -1.57
CA GLN A 397 -5.33 -29.38 -2.60
C GLN A 397 -6.28 -30.47 -2.09
N ALA A 398 -5.80 -31.42 -1.25
CA ALA A 398 -6.66 -32.46 -0.69
C ALA A 398 -7.72 -31.88 0.25
N ALA A 399 -7.39 -30.88 1.08
CA ALA A 399 -8.36 -30.21 1.94
C ALA A 399 -9.44 -29.45 1.14
N VAL A 400 -9.08 -28.89 -0.02
CA VAL A 400 -10.02 -28.24 -0.95
C VAL A 400 -10.88 -29.27 -1.69
N GLN A 401 -10.29 -30.36 -2.20
CA GLN A 401 -11.01 -31.43 -2.90
C GLN A 401 -11.96 -32.21 -1.98
N ALA A 402 -11.60 -32.36 -0.70
CA ALA A 402 -12.45 -32.98 0.32
C ALA A 402 -13.52 -32.04 0.91
N GLY A 403 -13.58 -30.78 0.47
CA GLY A 403 -14.53 -29.79 1.00
C GLY A 403 -14.28 -29.39 2.46
N ILE A 404 -13.08 -29.61 3.00
CA ILE A 404 -12.76 -29.29 4.41
C ILE A 404 -12.35 -27.82 4.56
N ILE A 405 -11.66 -27.25 3.55
CA ILE A 405 -11.15 -25.88 3.55
C ILE A 405 -11.38 -25.28 2.17
N SER A 406 -11.88 -24.05 2.07
CA SER A 406 -12.09 -23.40 0.78
C SER A 406 -10.79 -22.88 0.16
N ALA A 407 -10.71 -22.91 -1.18
CA ALA A 407 -9.52 -22.46 -1.92
C ALA A 407 -9.09 -21.00 -1.58
N PRO A 408 -10.00 -20.03 -1.34
CA PRO A 408 -9.60 -18.68 -0.90
C PRO A 408 -8.86 -18.66 0.44
N VAL A 409 -9.20 -19.54 1.39
CA VAL A 409 -8.50 -19.63 2.69
C VAL A 409 -7.07 -20.14 2.47
N VAL A 410 -6.90 -21.21 1.68
CA VAL A 410 -5.56 -21.76 1.37
C VAL A 410 -4.67 -20.70 0.70
N ILE A 411 -5.23 -19.87 -0.20
CA ILE A 411 -4.49 -18.76 -0.83
C ILE A 411 -4.07 -17.71 0.20
N ILE A 412 -4.98 -17.27 1.09
CA ILE A 412 -4.68 -16.25 2.12
C ILE A 412 -3.63 -16.74 3.12
N VAL A 413 -3.75 -17.97 3.63
CA VAL A 413 -2.75 -18.54 4.56
C VAL A 413 -1.40 -18.73 3.86
N SER A 414 -1.38 -19.18 2.59
CA SER A 414 -0.13 -19.29 1.82
C SER A 414 0.57 -17.94 1.64
N ILE A 415 -0.18 -16.88 1.31
CA ILE A 415 0.35 -15.50 1.21
C ILE A 415 0.87 -15.02 2.57
N THR A 416 0.18 -15.34 3.67
CA THR A 416 0.55 -14.97 5.05
C THR A 416 1.82 -15.70 5.51
N GLY A 417 1.96 -16.97 5.14
CA GLY A 417 3.17 -17.76 5.33
C GLY A 417 4.37 -17.20 4.58
N ILE A 418 4.21 -16.92 3.28
CA ILE A 418 5.21 -16.24 2.43
C ILE A 418 5.59 -14.89 3.04
N ALA A 419 4.61 -14.11 3.52
CA ALA A 419 4.85 -12.81 4.12
C ALA A 419 5.76 -12.90 5.35
N THR A 420 5.55 -13.91 6.20
CA THR A 420 6.36 -14.21 7.38
C THR A 420 7.82 -14.54 7.03
N PHE A 421 8.10 -15.19 5.89
CA PHE A 421 9.47 -15.47 5.44
C PHE A 421 10.27 -14.22 5.01
N THR A 422 9.65 -13.05 4.83
CA THR A 422 10.39 -11.81 4.48
C THR A 422 10.97 -11.07 5.68
N ILE A 423 10.61 -11.48 6.89
CA ILE A 423 11.15 -10.95 8.15
C ILE A 423 12.53 -11.57 8.38
N PRO A 424 13.62 -10.78 8.47
CA PRO A 424 14.98 -11.31 8.41
C PRO A 424 15.48 -11.95 9.71
N ARG A 425 14.76 -11.82 10.84
CA ARG A 425 15.18 -12.33 12.15
C ARG A 425 14.15 -13.30 12.71
N TYR A 426 14.59 -14.51 13.06
CA TYR A 426 13.70 -15.60 13.46
C TYR A 426 12.88 -15.26 14.71
N SER A 427 13.51 -14.78 15.79
CA SER A 427 12.82 -14.44 17.05
C SER A 427 11.74 -13.36 16.84
N PHE A 428 12.04 -12.33 16.04
CA PHE A 428 11.07 -11.28 15.69
C PHE A 428 9.92 -11.82 14.81
N ALA A 429 10.23 -12.71 13.85
CA ALA A 429 9.22 -13.36 13.02
C ALA A 429 8.27 -14.25 13.86
N SER A 430 8.78 -14.92 14.91
CA SER A 430 7.98 -15.72 15.83
C SER A 430 7.00 -14.89 16.65
N GLY A 431 7.41 -13.69 17.11
CA GLY A 431 6.49 -12.70 17.70
C GLY A 431 5.35 -12.29 16.76
N VAL A 432 5.68 -12.01 15.50
CA VAL A 432 4.70 -11.68 14.45
C VAL A 432 3.75 -12.85 14.16
N ARG A 433 4.24 -14.11 14.17
CA ARG A 433 3.40 -15.31 14.05
C ARG A 433 2.42 -15.42 15.23
N LEU A 434 2.90 -15.26 16.46
CA LEU A 434 2.07 -15.41 17.66
C LEU A 434 0.90 -14.41 17.68
N LEU A 435 1.14 -13.15 17.27
CA LEU A 435 0.10 -12.12 17.19
C LEU A 435 -1.02 -12.43 16.18
N ARG A 436 -0.79 -13.27 15.17
CA ARG A 436 -1.80 -13.65 14.17
C ARG A 436 -3.03 -14.31 14.81
N PHE A 437 -2.83 -15.19 15.80
CA PHE A 437 -3.92 -15.95 16.41
C PHE A 437 -4.87 -15.06 17.24
N PRO A 438 -4.42 -14.19 18.18
CA PRO A 438 -5.30 -13.22 18.83
C PRO A 438 -6.01 -12.28 17.85
N MET A 439 -5.32 -11.82 16.79
CA MET A 439 -5.95 -10.97 15.77
C MET A 439 -7.03 -11.72 14.99
N LEU A 440 -6.84 -13.02 14.70
CA LEU A 440 -7.83 -13.89 14.06
C LEU A 440 -9.06 -14.13 14.94
N PHE A 441 -8.88 -14.35 16.25
CA PHE A 441 -10.00 -14.46 17.20
C PHE A 441 -10.77 -13.15 17.36
N LEU A 442 -10.09 -12.00 17.44
CA LEU A 442 -10.74 -10.68 17.47
C LEU A 442 -11.52 -10.40 16.17
N ALA A 443 -10.95 -10.77 15.02
CA ALA A 443 -11.62 -10.70 13.73
C ALA A 443 -12.86 -11.61 13.63
N GLY A 444 -12.77 -12.83 14.19
CA GLY A 444 -13.86 -13.80 14.19
C GLY A 444 -15.00 -13.52 15.17
N THR A 445 -14.80 -12.61 16.12
CA THR A 445 -15.80 -12.27 17.16
C THR A 445 -16.35 -10.84 17.04
N LEU A 446 -15.52 -9.89 16.62
CA LEU A 446 -15.84 -8.45 16.54
C LEU A 446 -15.59 -7.87 15.13
N GLY A 447 -15.34 -8.71 14.13
CA GLY A 447 -15.08 -8.28 12.76
C GLY A 447 -13.95 -7.26 12.64
N LEU A 448 -14.14 -6.29 11.74
CA LEU A 448 -13.19 -5.21 11.48
C LEU A 448 -12.97 -4.29 12.69
N TYR A 449 -13.94 -4.15 13.59
CA TYR A 449 -13.77 -3.41 14.84
C TYR A 449 -12.79 -4.13 15.79
N GLY A 450 -12.88 -5.45 15.89
CA GLY A 450 -11.90 -6.28 16.61
C GLY A 450 -10.47 -6.12 16.08
N ILE A 451 -10.31 -6.01 14.76
CA ILE A 451 -9.00 -5.77 14.13
C ILE A 451 -8.45 -4.38 14.49
N VAL A 452 -9.27 -3.33 14.46
CA VAL A 452 -8.84 -1.97 14.85
C VAL A 452 -8.46 -1.92 16.33
N LEU A 453 -9.23 -2.57 17.21
CA LEU A 453 -8.93 -2.66 18.64
C LEU A 453 -7.63 -3.43 18.91
N GLY A 454 -7.45 -4.60 18.29
CA GLY A 454 -6.22 -5.40 18.44
C GLY A 454 -4.98 -4.70 17.89
N PHE A 455 -5.09 -4.01 16.74
CA PHE A 455 -4.02 -3.16 16.21
C PHE A 455 -3.67 -2.01 17.16
N LEU A 456 -4.66 -1.35 17.76
CA LEU A 456 -4.44 -0.30 18.75
C LEU A 456 -3.70 -0.87 19.99
N CYS A 457 -4.09 -2.04 20.49
CA CYS A 457 -3.38 -2.71 21.58
C CYS A 457 -1.91 -3.03 21.24
N ILE A 458 -1.63 -3.54 20.03
CA ILE A 458 -0.27 -3.80 19.54
C ILE A 458 0.55 -2.50 19.49
N VAL A 459 -0.03 -1.40 18.98
CA VAL A 459 0.63 -0.09 18.91
C VAL A 459 0.90 0.49 20.31
N LEU A 460 -0.07 0.40 21.23
CA LEU A 460 0.10 0.86 22.61
C LEU A 460 1.18 0.06 23.35
N HIS A 461 1.22 -1.27 23.19
CA HIS A 461 2.29 -2.12 23.70
C HIS A 461 3.66 -1.67 23.18
N LEU A 462 3.82 -1.57 21.86
CA LEU A 462 5.07 -1.14 21.21
C LEU A 462 5.53 0.28 21.60
N VAL A 463 4.61 1.19 21.94
CA VAL A 463 4.93 2.53 22.47
C VAL A 463 5.37 2.49 23.94
N SER A 464 4.81 1.57 24.74
CA SER A 464 5.19 1.37 26.14
C SER A 464 6.52 0.63 26.34
N LEU A 465 6.85 -0.30 25.42
CA LEU A 465 8.07 -1.11 25.48
C LEU A 465 9.34 -0.27 25.54
N ARG A 466 10.29 -0.76 26.34
CA ARG A 466 11.67 -0.30 26.39
C ARG A 466 12.62 -1.49 26.27
N SER A 467 13.87 -1.19 25.94
CA SER A 467 15.00 -2.09 25.99
C SER A 467 16.15 -1.30 26.61
N PHE A 468 16.58 -1.69 27.82
CA PHE A 468 17.64 -1.06 28.61
C PHE A 468 17.45 0.48 28.69
N GLY A 469 16.21 0.88 29.04
CA GLY A 469 15.78 2.27 29.14
C GLY A 469 15.44 2.97 27.81
N VAL A 470 15.94 2.50 26.67
CA VAL A 470 15.66 3.07 25.34
C VAL A 470 14.25 2.68 24.87
N PRO A 471 13.41 3.63 24.41
CA PRO A 471 12.08 3.30 23.87
C PRO A 471 12.16 2.40 22.64
N TYR A 472 11.37 1.32 22.61
CA TYR A 472 11.48 0.29 21.57
C TYR A 472 11.09 0.77 20.16
N LEU A 473 10.15 1.73 20.08
CA LEU A 473 9.78 2.42 18.84
C LEU A 473 10.66 3.64 18.50
N ALA A 474 11.70 3.96 19.27
CA ALA A 474 12.62 5.05 18.91
C ALA A 474 13.25 4.74 17.54
N PRO A 475 13.31 5.70 16.60
CA PRO A 475 13.08 7.13 16.71
C PRO A 475 11.75 7.62 16.09
N LEU A 476 10.70 6.77 16.07
CA LEU A 476 9.32 7.24 15.84
C LEU A 476 8.63 7.59 17.16
N GLY A 477 8.82 6.80 18.21
CA GLY A 477 8.42 7.14 19.57
C GLY A 477 9.64 7.24 20.50
N PRO A 478 10.15 8.44 20.84
CA PRO A 478 9.78 9.77 20.34
C PRO A 478 10.37 10.08 18.95
N ILE A 479 9.76 11.03 18.23
CA ILE A 479 10.12 11.39 16.85
C ILE A 479 11.50 12.09 16.79
N GLN A 480 12.50 11.44 16.17
CA GLN A 480 13.80 12.07 15.84
C GLN A 480 13.98 12.16 14.32
N SER A 481 13.58 13.30 13.73
CA SER A 481 13.52 13.51 12.27
C SER A 481 14.84 13.37 11.50
N LYS A 482 15.99 13.42 12.19
CA LYS A 482 17.31 13.12 11.61
C LYS A 482 17.52 11.62 11.38
N SER A 483 17.01 10.80 12.30
CA SER A 483 17.22 9.35 12.37
C SER A 483 16.23 8.57 11.50
N LEU A 484 15.00 9.09 11.31
CA LEU A 484 13.99 8.50 10.41
C LEU A 484 14.48 8.27 8.97
N LYS A 485 15.47 9.06 8.53
CA LYS A 485 16.10 8.98 7.19
C LYS A 485 16.91 7.71 6.95
N ASP A 486 17.06 6.85 7.95
CA ASP A 486 17.76 5.57 7.85
C ASP A 486 16.84 4.35 8.10
N ILE A 487 15.56 4.60 8.34
CA ILE A 487 14.55 3.57 8.65
C ILE A 487 13.59 3.45 7.47
N LEU A 488 12.84 4.53 7.20
CA LEU A 488 11.87 4.59 6.09
C LEU A 488 12.55 4.64 4.72
N ILE A 489 13.81 5.09 4.67
CA ILE A 489 14.66 5.11 3.49
C ILE A 489 16.01 4.57 3.95
N ARG A 490 16.68 3.71 3.18
CA ARG A 490 18.09 3.40 3.44
C ARG A 490 18.92 4.50 2.80
N ALA A 491 19.40 5.46 3.61
CA ALA A 491 20.27 6.51 3.12
C ALA A 491 21.65 5.94 2.67
N PRO A 492 22.30 6.53 1.65
CA PRO A 492 23.67 6.17 1.30
C PRO A 492 24.63 6.50 2.45
N ILE A 493 25.69 5.69 2.61
CA ILE A 493 26.56 5.72 3.80
C ILE A 493 27.17 7.12 4.05
N TRP A 494 27.66 7.79 3.01
CA TRP A 494 28.20 9.16 3.09
C TRP A 494 27.21 10.24 3.60
N ALA A 495 25.91 9.92 3.70
CA ALA A 495 24.90 10.81 4.28
C ALA A 495 24.63 10.52 5.77
N LYS A 496 25.11 9.40 6.33
CA LYS A 496 24.90 8.95 7.72
C LYS A 496 25.83 9.68 8.71
N ARG A 497 25.70 11.01 8.77
CA ARG A 497 26.60 11.88 9.56
C ARG A 497 26.61 11.60 11.07
N HIS A 498 25.51 11.11 11.64
CA HIS A 498 25.32 11.03 13.10
C HIS A 498 25.00 9.60 13.54
N ARG A 499 25.52 9.20 14.72
CA ARG A 499 25.13 7.97 15.41
C ARG A 499 23.74 8.13 16.09
N PRO A 500 23.05 7.04 16.47
CA PRO A 500 21.77 7.12 17.18
C PRO A 500 21.92 7.82 18.53
N GLN A 501 21.02 8.78 18.83
CA GLN A 501 21.13 9.62 20.02
C GLN A 501 20.84 8.90 21.34
N ALA A 502 20.22 7.72 21.28
CA ALA A 502 19.84 6.93 22.47
C ALA A 502 21.00 6.07 23.02
N THR A 503 21.97 5.72 22.17
CA THR A 503 23.08 4.81 22.48
C THR A 503 24.43 5.54 22.47
N ALA A 504 24.63 6.48 21.55
CA ALA A 504 25.88 7.24 21.41
C ALA A 504 25.78 8.66 21.99
N THR A 505 26.17 8.81 23.26
CA THR A 505 26.06 10.08 24.00
C THR A 505 27.24 11.01 23.78
N ALA A 506 28.48 10.50 23.79
CA ALA A 506 29.72 11.26 23.68
C ALA A 506 30.11 11.58 22.23
N ASP A 507 30.57 10.57 21.45
CA ASP A 507 30.89 10.76 20.04
C ASP A 507 29.65 10.68 19.13
N ARG A 508 29.11 11.84 18.78
CA ARG A 508 27.87 11.99 17.98
C ARG A 508 28.07 12.14 16.47
N VAL A 509 29.29 12.05 15.95
CA VAL A 509 29.58 12.23 14.51
C VAL A 509 30.29 11.01 13.94
N ARG A 510 29.58 10.23 13.12
CA ARG A 510 30.13 9.05 12.45
C ARG A 510 30.95 9.43 11.21
N GLU A 511 30.43 10.32 10.39
CA GLU A 511 31.03 10.69 9.10
C GLU A 511 31.28 12.21 8.99
N PRO A 512 32.50 12.65 8.63
CA PRO A 512 32.75 14.06 8.29
C PRO A 512 31.95 14.48 7.04
N ALA A 513 31.47 15.73 7.04
CA ALA A 513 30.58 16.22 5.99
C ALA A 513 31.32 16.50 4.67
N GLY A 514 30.69 16.16 3.54
CA GLY A 514 31.18 16.51 2.20
C GLY A 514 31.72 15.35 1.36
N GLN A 515 31.68 14.12 1.87
CA GLN A 515 32.11 12.89 1.17
C GLN A 515 31.25 12.49 -0.05
N GLN A 516 30.19 13.21 -0.40
CA GLN A 516 29.29 12.81 -1.49
C GLN A 516 30.04 12.69 -2.83
N PRO A 517 30.03 11.53 -3.51
CA PRO A 517 30.53 11.41 -4.86
C PRO A 517 29.69 12.28 -5.81
N ASN A 518 30.32 13.28 -6.42
CA ASN A 518 29.69 14.14 -7.41
C ASN A 518 30.66 14.40 -8.57
N PRO A 519 30.45 13.82 -9.76
CA PRO A 519 31.29 14.09 -10.93
C PRO A 519 31.12 15.53 -11.46
N TYR A 520 30.03 16.22 -11.13
CA TYR A 520 29.76 17.61 -11.53
C TYR A 520 30.06 18.59 -10.38
N ARG A 521 31.29 18.55 -9.84
CA ARG A 521 31.72 19.32 -8.65
C ARG A 521 32.01 20.80 -8.96
N GLY A 522 31.03 21.50 -9.53
CA GLY A 522 31.11 22.93 -9.85
C GLY A 522 29.82 23.56 -10.40
N GLU A 523 28.86 22.76 -10.88
CA GLU A 523 27.68 23.28 -11.60
C GLU A 523 26.48 23.65 -10.68
N PRO A 524 25.65 24.64 -11.08
CA PRO A 524 24.56 25.14 -10.26
C PRO A 524 23.37 24.16 -10.13
N VAL A 525 23.01 23.84 -8.88
CA VAL A 525 22.07 22.76 -8.50
C VAL A 525 20.59 23.15 -8.67
N VAL A 526 20.18 23.62 -9.85
CA VAL A 526 18.83 24.16 -10.09
C VAL A 526 17.80 23.07 -10.43
N ARG A 527 18.19 22.03 -11.17
CA ARG A 527 17.23 21.12 -11.85
C ARG A 527 16.66 19.97 -11.00
N ARG A 528 17.22 19.67 -9.81
CA ARG A 528 16.93 18.42 -9.07
C ARG A 528 15.85 18.52 -7.98
N ALA A 529 15.32 19.70 -7.67
CA ALA A 529 14.33 19.87 -6.60
C ALA A 529 12.90 19.44 -6.98
N LEU A 530 12.46 19.68 -8.22
CA LEU A 530 11.07 19.42 -8.64
C LEU A 530 10.71 17.92 -8.71
N GLN A 531 11.62 17.09 -9.22
CA GLN A 531 11.31 15.69 -9.55
C GLN A 531 10.98 14.82 -8.33
N ALA A 532 11.47 15.18 -7.14
CA ALA A 532 11.14 14.48 -5.90
C ALA A 532 9.71 14.79 -5.38
N SER A 533 9.11 15.92 -5.77
CA SER A 533 7.82 16.36 -5.23
C SER A 533 6.62 15.69 -5.91
N CYS A 534 6.76 15.28 -7.18
CA CYS A 534 5.65 14.67 -7.94
C CYS A 534 5.39 13.21 -7.52
N LEU A 535 6.43 12.45 -7.19
CA LEU A 535 6.31 11.02 -6.85
C LEU A 535 5.62 10.76 -5.51
N LEU A 536 5.80 11.64 -4.50
CA LEU A 536 5.19 11.45 -3.19
C LEU A 536 3.66 11.69 -3.20
N SER A 537 3.16 12.39 -4.21
CA SER A 537 1.75 12.78 -4.32
C SER A 537 0.84 11.64 -4.84
N ALA A 538 1.43 10.61 -5.46
CA ALA A 538 0.68 9.57 -6.16
C ALA A 538 0.24 8.37 -5.28
N CYS A 539 0.80 8.22 -4.08
CA CYS A 539 0.71 6.97 -3.30
C CYS A 539 -0.19 7.03 -2.05
N LEU A 540 -0.93 8.12 -1.82
CA LEU A 540 -1.60 8.39 -0.53
C LEU A 540 -3.14 8.52 -0.60
N LEU A 541 -3.79 8.12 -1.71
CA LEU A 541 -5.22 8.42 -1.95
C LEU A 541 -6.03 7.23 -2.53
N SER A 542 -5.98 6.06 -1.90
CA SER A 542 -7.00 5.01 -2.14
C SER A 542 -7.18 4.06 -0.95
N GLY A 543 -8.38 4.05 -0.36
CA GLY A 543 -8.80 3.11 0.69
C GLY A 543 -10.19 3.45 1.21
N CYS A 544 -11.13 2.51 1.13
CA CYS A 544 -12.51 2.63 1.62
C CYS A 544 -12.92 1.34 2.34
N TRP A 545 -13.78 1.46 3.36
CA TRP A 545 -13.94 0.43 4.40
C TRP A 545 -15.41 0.38 4.89
N ASP A 546 -16.29 -0.41 4.25
CA ASP A 546 -17.63 -0.75 4.78
C ASP A 546 -18.29 -1.98 4.09
N ARG A 547 -19.14 -2.75 4.80
CA ARG A 547 -19.24 -4.20 4.52
C ARG A 547 -20.50 -4.98 5.01
N THR A 548 -21.24 -5.75 4.15
CA THR A 548 -22.26 -6.81 4.54
C THR A 548 -22.45 -8.08 3.63
N GLU A 549 -23.03 -9.16 4.18
CA GLU A 549 -23.28 -10.55 3.66
C GLU A 549 -23.59 -10.84 2.17
N ILE A 550 -22.71 -10.60 1.18
CA ILE A 550 -22.88 -11.00 -0.25
C ILE A 550 -23.34 -12.44 -0.53
N ASN A 551 -22.89 -13.49 0.17
CA ASN A 551 -23.49 -14.84 -0.02
C ASN A 551 -25.01 -14.81 0.24
N ASP A 552 -25.41 -14.02 1.23
CA ASP A 552 -26.78 -13.73 1.61
C ASP A 552 -27.40 -12.62 0.76
N LEU A 553 -26.70 -12.04 -0.24
CA LEU A 553 -27.26 -11.01 -1.12
C LEU A 553 -27.82 -11.60 -2.42
N ALA A 554 -29.07 -11.24 -2.70
CA ALA A 554 -29.69 -11.38 -4.01
C ALA A 554 -29.47 -10.08 -4.79
N PHE A 555 -28.55 -10.09 -5.76
CA PHE A 555 -28.20 -8.91 -6.55
C PHE A 555 -29.35 -8.47 -7.47
N ILE A 556 -30.00 -7.35 -7.11
CA ILE A 556 -30.98 -6.70 -7.97
C ILE A 556 -30.23 -5.94 -9.06
N THR A 557 -30.46 -6.29 -10.32
CA THR A 557 -29.95 -5.55 -11.49
C THR A 557 -30.98 -4.53 -11.99
N GLY A 558 -32.27 -4.87 -11.90
CA GLY A 558 -33.36 -3.93 -12.18
C GLY A 558 -34.57 -4.09 -11.27
N SER A 559 -35.34 -3.03 -11.14
CA SER A 559 -36.66 -3.04 -10.50
C SER A 559 -37.71 -2.47 -11.46
N ALA A 560 -38.91 -3.03 -11.43
CA ALA A 560 -40.08 -2.51 -12.12
C ALA A 560 -41.21 -2.26 -11.12
N PHE A 561 -41.87 -1.11 -11.24
CA PHE A 561 -43.01 -0.72 -10.42
C PHE A 561 -44.24 -0.53 -11.31
N ASP A 562 -45.24 -1.38 -11.10
CA ASP A 562 -46.49 -1.43 -11.84
C ASP A 562 -47.69 -1.26 -10.89
N LEU A 563 -48.91 -1.24 -11.44
CA LEU A 563 -50.14 -1.40 -10.67
C LEU A 563 -50.72 -2.80 -10.89
N THR A 564 -51.36 -3.36 -9.86
CA THR A 564 -52.32 -4.45 -10.03
C THR A 564 -53.68 -3.91 -10.47
N ASP A 565 -54.57 -4.77 -10.96
CA ASP A 565 -55.94 -4.42 -11.34
C ASP A 565 -56.76 -3.89 -10.13
N ASN A 566 -56.39 -4.31 -8.92
CA ASN A 566 -56.96 -3.82 -7.65
C ASN A 566 -56.35 -2.47 -7.19
N GLY A 567 -55.35 -1.93 -7.89
CA GLY A 567 -54.68 -0.68 -7.55
C GLY A 567 -53.54 -0.78 -6.53
N ASP A 568 -53.12 -1.98 -6.10
CA ASP A 568 -51.90 -2.14 -5.29
C ASP A 568 -50.64 -1.85 -6.11
N TYR A 569 -49.54 -1.50 -5.43
CA TYR A 569 -48.22 -1.42 -6.05
C TYR A 569 -47.69 -2.83 -6.31
N LEU A 570 -47.45 -3.16 -7.58
CA LEU A 570 -46.73 -4.38 -7.97
C LEU A 570 -45.25 -4.04 -8.12
N LEU A 571 -44.40 -4.59 -7.25
CA LEU A 571 -42.94 -4.54 -7.43
C LEU A 571 -42.46 -5.85 -8.04
N SER A 572 -41.66 -5.74 -9.10
CA SER A 572 -40.93 -6.83 -9.73
C SER A 572 -39.42 -6.56 -9.68
N LEU A 573 -38.64 -7.57 -9.35
CA LEU A 573 -37.18 -7.47 -9.22
C LEU A 573 -36.50 -8.46 -10.16
N GLN A 574 -35.61 -7.97 -11.02
CA GLN A 574 -34.69 -8.80 -11.78
C GLN A 574 -33.47 -9.10 -10.91
N ILE A 575 -33.28 -10.37 -10.58
CA ILE A 575 -32.21 -10.87 -9.72
C ILE A 575 -31.25 -11.68 -10.59
N ALA A 576 -29.97 -11.30 -10.59
CA ALA A 576 -28.94 -12.06 -11.30
C ALA A 576 -28.68 -13.40 -10.62
N ILE A 577 -28.57 -14.48 -11.40
CA ILE A 577 -28.14 -15.80 -10.92
C ILE A 577 -26.62 -15.88 -11.10
N PRO A 578 -25.86 -16.14 -10.03
CA PRO A 578 -24.43 -16.43 -10.13
C PRO A 578 -24.24 -17.72 -10.94
N SER A 579 -23.84 -17.60 -12.21
CA SER A 579 -23.54 -18.79 -13.02
C SER A 579 -22.20 -19.38 -12.59
N SER A 580 -22.19 -20.66 -12.26
CA SER A 580 -20.96 -21.44 -12.06
C SER A 580 -20.09 -21.46 -13.32
N THR A 581 -18.79 -21.67 -13.13
CA THR A 581 -17.78 -21.70 -14.20
C THR A 581 -18.14 -22.73 -15.29
N PRO A 582 -17.97 -22.42 -16.58
CA PRO A 582 -18.24 -23.37 -17.67
C PRO A 582 -17.19 -24.49 -17.73
N GLY A 583 -17.32 -25.47 -16.84
CA GLY A 583 -16.49 -26.68 -16.79
C GLY A 583 -17.24 -27.99 -17.09
N GLY A 584 -18.58 -27.94 -17.18
CA GLY A 584 -19.41 -29.11 -17.50
C GLY A 584 -19.70 -29.21 -19.00
N ALA A 585 -19.15 -30.23 -19.67
CA ALA A 585 -19.41 -30.53 -21.08
C ALA A 585 -20.77 -31.22 -21.28
N GLY A 586 -21.87 -30.50 -21.01
CA GLY A 586 -23.23 -31.03 -21.14
C GLY A 586 -24.28 -30.19 -20.43
N GLY A 587 -24.72 -29.09 -21.05
CA GLY A 587 -25.81 -28.26 -20.52
C GLY A 587 -26.39 -27.33 -21.59
N GLY A 588 -27.72 -27.25 -21.66
CA GLY A 588 -28.42 -26.26 -22.49
C GLY A 588 -28.26 -24.82 -21.96
N PRO A 589 -28.73 -23.80 -22.69
CA PRO A 589 -28.55 -22.40 -22.32
C PRO A 589 -29.23 -22.05 -20.98
N GLN A 590 -28.43 -22.06 -19.92
CA GLN A 590 -28.84 -21.82 -18.53
C GLN A 590 -29.27 -20.35 -18.33
N GLN A 591 -30.43 -20.12 -17.68
CA GLN A 591 -30.88 -18.77 -17.35
C GLN A 591 -29.96 -18.12 -16.32
N LYS A 592 -29.49 -16.90 -16.62
CA LYS A 592 -28.56 -16.11 -15.79
C LYS A 592 -29.24 -15.03 -14.94
N PHE A 593 -30.57 -14.96 -14.98
CA PHE A 593 -31.38 -14.12 -14.11
C PHE A 593 -32.77 -14.74 -13.92
N PHE A 594 -33.49 -14.29 -12.90
CA PHE A 594 -34.91 -14.56 -12.68
C PHE A 594 -35.64 -13.29 -12.25
N VAL A 595 -36.98 -13.28 -12.39
CA VAL A 595 -37.82 -12.14 -12.00
C VAL A 595 -38.83 -12.57 -10.96
N VAL A 596 -38.71 -12.03 -9.74
CA VAL A 596 -39.67 -12.25 -8.65
C VAL A 596 -40.65 -11.08 -8.59
N SER A 597 -41.86 -11.26 -8.07
CA SER A 597 -42.82 -10.16 -7.89
C SER A 597 -43.69 -10.29 -6.63
N ALA A 598 -44.11 -9.17 -6.06
CA ALA A 598 -45.14 -9.11 -5.02
C ALA A 598 -45.93 -7.79 -5.08
N ALA A 599 -47.18 -7.83 -4.61
CA ALA A 599 -48.06 -6.67 -4.53
C ALA A 599 -48.24 -6.21 -3.07
N GLY A 600 -48.28 -4.90 -2.83
CA GLY A 600 -48.54 -4.28 -1.53
C GLY A 600 -49.15 -2.89 -1.65
N LYS A 601 -49.70 -2.36 -0.56
CA LYS A 601 -50.40 -1.06 -0.53
C LYS A 601 -49.44 0.12 -0.73
N ASN A 602 -48.15 -0.09 -0.49
CA ASN A 602 -47.06 0.83 -0.80
C ASN A 602 -45.80 0.05 -1.25
N ALA A 603 -44.79 0.77 -1.76
CA ALA A 603 -43.57 0.18 -2.27
C ALA A 603 -42.72 -0.56 -1.20
N ASN A 604 -42.75 -0.12 0.06
CA ASN A 604 -42.06 -0.81 1.16
C ASN A 604 -42.73 -2.16 1.48
N GLU A 605 -44.05 -2.21 1.57
CA GLU A 605 -44.79 -3.46 1.80
C GLU A 605 -44.58 -4.47 0.65
N ALA A 606 -44.52 -3.99 -0.60
CA ALA A 606 -44.19 -4.82 -1.74
C ALA A 606 -42.74 -5.34 -1.68
N PHE A 607 -41.77 -4.51 -1.27
CA PHE A 607 -40.38 -4.92 -1.06
C PHE A 607 -40.22 -5.90 0.12
N GLU A 608 -40.92 -5.70 1.24
CA GLU A 608 -40.96 -6.65 2.35
C GLU A 608 -41.53 -8.01 1.93
N LYS A 609 -42.63 -8.02 1.18
CA LYS A 609 -43.23 -9.25 0.65
C LYS A 609 -42.31 -9.96 -0.35
N LEU A 610 -41.47 -9.22 -1.07
CA LEU A 610 -40.39 -9.78 -1.88
C LEU A 610 -39.24 -10.32 -1.03
N GLN A 611 -38.86 -9.62 0.04
CA GLN A 611 -37.82 -10.08 0.97
C GLN A 611 -38.24 -11.37 1.68
N LYS A 612 -39.51 -11.47 2.09
CA LYS A 612 -40.13 -12.68 2.66
C LYS A 612 -40.26 -13.84 1.66
N LYS A 613 -40.09 -13.59 0.35
CA LYS A 613 -40.04 -14.59 -0.73
C LYS A 613 -38.61 -14.96 -1.15
N SER A 614 -37.58 -14.36 -0.57
CA SER A 614 -36.18 -14.64 -0.91
C SER A 614 -35.44 -15.20 0.29
N SER A 615 -34.71 -16.30 0.08
CA SER A 615 -33.76 -16.85 1.05
C SER A 615 -32.51 -15.97 1.23
N ARG A 616 -32.40 -14.87 0.48
CA ARG A 616 -31.29 -13.91 0.51
C ARG A 616 -31.83 -12.49 0.72
N LYS A 617 -31.09 -11.67 1.47
CA LYS A 617 -31.27 -10.23 1.60
C LYS A 617 -31.21 -9.57 0.22
N LEU A 618 -32.26 -8.84 -0.15
CA LEU A 618 -32.41 -8.21 -1.45
C LEU A 618 -31.48 -6.98 -1.57
N PHE A 619 -30.48 -7.04 -2.45
CA PHE A 619 -29.44 -6.03 -2.54
C PHE A 619 -29.66 -5.05 -3.68
N THR A 620 -30.13 -3.85 -3.32
CA THR A 620 -30.49 -2.77 -4.25
C THR A 620 -29.31 -2.02 -4.83
N ALA A 621 -28.12 -2.08 -4.21
CA ALA A 621 -26.99 -1.24 -4.61
C ALA A 621 -26.51 -1.52 -6.05
N HIS A 622 -26.69 -2.73 -6.58
CA HIS A 622 -26.28 -3.08 -7.95
C HIS A 622 -27.31 -2.77 -9.04
N ARG A 623 -28.42 -2.14 -8.67
CA ARG A 623 -29.50 -1.78 -9.60
C ARG A 623 -29.05 -0.70 -10.58
N SER A 624 -28.95 -1.03 -11.85
CA SER A 624 -28.59 -0.10 -12.93
C SER A 624 -29.80 0.71 -13.42
N VAL A 625 -30.99 0.09 -13.44
CA VAL A 625 -32.23 0.70 -13.98
C VAL A 625 -33.44 0.48 -13.05
N ILE A 626 -34.30 1.49 -12.96
CA ILE A 626 -35.63 1.47 -12.36
C ILE A 626 -36.66 1.75 -13.45
N LEU A 627 -37.62 0.84 -13.63
CA LEU A 627 -38.71 0.96 -14.60
C LEU A 627 -40.02 1.30 -13.88
N ILE A 628 -40.80 2.20 -14.47
CA ILE A 628 -42.12 2.64 -14.00
C ILE A 628 -43.15 2.28 -15.08
N GLY A 629 -44.16 1.48 -14.77
CA GLY A 629 -45.26 1.21 -15.70
C GLY A 629 -46.10 2.46 -15.95
N GLU A 630 -46.54 2.69 -17.20
CA GLU A 630 -47.26 3.91 -17.59
C GLU A 630 -48.51 4.19 -16.72
N ALA A 631 -49.25 3.15 -16.30
CA ALA A 631 -50.40 3.30 -15.41
C ALA A 631 -50.02 3.86 -14.02
N LEU A 632 -48.91 3.38 -13.43
CA LEU A 632 -48.39 3.89 -12.16
C LEU A 632 -47.86 5.32 -12.32
N GLY A 633 -47.14 5.59 -13.42
CA GLY A 633 -46.70 6.94 -13.79
C GLY A 633 -47.86 7.92 -13.81
N ARG A 634 -48.94 7.59 -14.52
CA ARG A 634 -50.16 8.41 -14.66
C ARG A 634 -50.94 8.57 -13.36
N ARG A 635 -50.86 7.62 -12.42
CA ARG A 635 -51.41 7.79 -11.06
C ARG A 635 -50.59 8.78 -10.25
N GLY A 636 -49.28 8.55 -10.19
CA GLY A 636 -48.30 9.30 -9.40
C GLY A 636 -47.32 8.37 -8.70
N ILE A 637 -46.02 8.68 -8.79
CA ILE A 637 -44.92 7.84 -8.27
C ILE A 637 -44.36 8.30 -6.91
N GLU A 638 -45.05 9.19 -6.22
CA GLU A 638 -44.61 9.78 -4.94
C GLU A 638 -44.24 8.72 -3.91
N GLY A 639 -45.13 7.75 -3.64
CA GLY A 639 -44.86 6.60 -2.75
C GLY A 639 -43.86 5.55 -3.26
N VAL A 640 -43.20 5.78 -4.41
CA VAL A 640 -42.03 5.02 -4.88
C VAL A 640 -40.76 5.86 -4.73
N ILE A 641 -40.85 7.14 -5.07
CA ILE A 641 -39.79 8.15 -4.94
C ILE A 641 -39.39 8.35 -3.47
N ASP A 642 -40.37 8.41 -2.58
CA ASP A 642 -40.19 8.56 -1.12
C ASP A 642 -39.34 7.42 -0.53
N VAL A 643 -39.58 6.17 -0.94
CA VAL A 643 -38.80 5.00 -0.52
C VAL A 643 -37.33 5.11 -0.95
N PHE A 644 -37.06 5.69 -2.13
CA PHE A 644 -35.69 5.86 -2.61
C PHE A 644 -34.99 7.10 -2.07
N ALA A 645 -35.74 8.10 -1.59
CA ALA A 645 -35.17 9.26 -0.89
C ALA A 645 -34.67 8.89 0.52
N HIS A 646 -35.31 7.91 1.16
CA HIS A 646 -35.02 7.50 2.55
C HIS A 646 -34.12 6.25 2.70
N ASP A 647 -33.76 5.55 1.60
CA ASP A 647 -32.86 4.39 1.64
C ASP A 647 -31.40 4.77 1.25
N PRO A 648 -30.46 4.91 2.21
CA PRO A 648 -29.10 5.38 1.93
C PRO A 648 -28.25 4.43 1.08
N ARG A 649 -28.71 3.19 0.84
CA ARG A 649 -28.05 2.21 -0.03
C ARG A 649 -28.31 2.46 -1.53
N GLN A 650 -29.21 3.39 -1.86
CA GLN A 650 -29.58 3.68 -3.25
C GLN A 650 -28.49 4.47 -3.98
N ARG A 651 -28.02 3.95 -5.11
CA ARG A 651 -27.11 4.68 -5.99
C ARG A 651 -27.91 5.80 -6.68
N LEU A 652 -27.68 7.03 -6.26
CA LEU A 652 -28.25 8.25 -6.87
C LEU A 652 -27.99 8.40 -8.38
N ARG A 653 -27.07 7.61 -8.96
CA ARG A 653 -26.79 7.52 -10.41
C ARG A 653 -27.56 6.44 -11.16
N THR A 654 -28.34 5.59 -10.49
CA THR A 654 -29.23 4.59 -11.13
C THR A 654 -30.22 5.31 -12.05
N TYR A 655 -30.40 4.80 -13.28
CA TYR A 655 -31.34 5.36 -14.26
C TYR A 655 -32.79 5.07 -13.87
N ILE A 656 -33.70 5.97 -14.21
CA ILE A 656 -35.15 5.76 -14.04
C ILE A 656 -35.88 6.05 -15.36
N MET A 657 -36.81 5.16 -15.74
CA MET A 657 -37.50 5.15 -17.04
C MET A 657 -39.00 4.81 -16.89
N VAL A 658 -39.81 5.26 -17.85
CA VAL A 658 -41.21 4.83 -18.00
C VAL A 658 -41.33 3.77 -19.11
N VAL A 659 -42.02 2.67 -18.84
CA VAL A 659 -42.36 1.66 -19.84
C VAL A 659 -43.69 2.03 -20.50
N LYS A 660 -43.63 2.27 -21.81
CA LYS A 660 -44.73 2.75 -22.66
C LYS A 660 -45.63 1.58 -23.08
N GLY A 661 -46.94 1.71 -22.85
CA GLY A 661 -47.94 0.77 -23.37
C GLY A 661 -48.00 -0.63 -22.76
N GLY A 662 -47.27 -0.92 -21.67
CA GLY A 662 -47.25 -2.24 -21.04
C GLY A 662 -46.85 -2.21 -19.55
N GLN A 663 -46.78 -3.39 -18.93
CA GLN A 663 -46.25 -3.53 -17.57
C GLN A 663 -44.72 -3.51 -17.60
N ALA A 664 -44.10 -2.70 -16.74
CA ALA A 664 -42.66 -2.60 -16.62
C ALA A 664 -41.98 -3.94 -16.26
N LYS A 665 -42.69 -4.82 -15.54
CA LYS A 665 -42.29 -6.22 -15.30
C LYS A 665 -41.91 -6.98 -16.58
N GLN A 666 -42.62 -6.78 -17.69
CA GLN A 666 -42.41 -7.55 -18.92
C GLN A 666 -41.00 -7.35 -19.48
N LEU A 667 -40.50 -6.11 -19.43
CA LEU A 667 -39.17 -5.73 -19.92
C LEU A 667 -38.03 -6.31 -19.05
N LEU A 668 -38.29 -6.60 -17.77
CA LEU A 668 -37.37 -7.37 -16.93
C LEU A 668 -37.27 -8.86 -17.32
N GLN A 669 -38.26 -9.40 -18.04
CA GLN A 669 -38.33 -10.81 -18.44
C GLN A 669 -37.86 -11.04 -19.89
N THR A 670 -37.76 -9.99 -20.69
CA THR A 670 -37.19 -10.00 -22.05
C THR A 670 -35.78 -10.62 -22.11
N LYS A 671 -35.41 -11.23 -23.24
CA LYS A 671 -34.03 -11.66 -23.53
C LYS A 671 -33.41 -10.68 -24.53
N TYR A 672 -32.19 -10.19 -24.27
CA TYR A 672 -31.48 -9.31 -25.20
C TYR A 672 -30.32 -10.06 -25.88
N PRO A 673 -30.04 -9.87 -27.18
CA PRO A 673 -29.11 -10.77 -27.90
C PRO A 673 -27.64 -10.67 -27.46
N PHE A 674 -27.19 -9.48 -27.04
CA PHE A 674 -25.78 -9.20 -26.76
C PHE A 674 -25.43 -9.21 -25.27
N ASP A 675 -26.43 -9.14 -24.38
CA ASP A 675 -26.25 -8.95 -22.94
C ASP A 675 -26.97 -10.01 -22.13
N GLN A 676 -26.25 -10.61 -21.18
CA GLN A 676 -26.74 -11.72 -20.36
C GLN A 676 -27.78 -11.28 -19.31
N VAL A 677 -27.95 -9.96 -19.11
CA VAL A 677 -28.88 -9.33 -18.18
C VAL A 677 -29.49 -8.09 -18.85
N PRO A 678 -30.82 -8.06 -19.11
CA PRO A 678 -31.49 -6.98 -19.87
C PRO A 678 -31.25 -5.55 -19.37
N MET A 679 -31.07 -5.36 -18.06
CA MET A 679 -30.94 -4.03 -17.48
C MET A 679 -29.54 -3.42 -17.66
N GLU A 680 -28.52 -4.25 -17.89
CA GLU A 680 -27.22 -3.75 -18.33
C GLU A 680 -27.27 -3.28 -19.79
N ALA A 681 -27.98 -3.99 -20.69
CA ALA A 681 -28.19 -3.53 -22.06
C ALA A 681 -28.87 -2.15 -22.11
N VAL A 682 -29.94 -1.94 -21.35
CA VAL A 682 -30.62 -0.63 -21.26
C VAL A 682 -29.65 0.48 -20.79
N LYS A 683 -28.81 0.19 -19.79
CA LYS A 683 -27.78 1.09 -19.29
C LYS A 683 -26.70 1.42 -20.33
N GLU A 684 -26.24 0.45 -21.11
CA GLU A 684 -25.25 0.67 -22.18
C GLU A 684 -25.86 1.40 -23.39
N MET A 685 -27.12 1.10 -23.75
CA MET A 685 -27.87 1.82 -24.80
C MET A 685 -27.98 3.31 -24.49
N GLU A 686 -28.29 3.69 -23.25
CA GLU A 686 -28.32 5.10 -22.83
C GLU A 686 -26.93 5.74 -22.79
N GLY A 687 -25.92 5.00 -22.32
CA GLY A 687 -24.53 5.44 -22.35
C GLY A 687 -24.03 5.81 -23.75
N GLN A 688 -24.58 5.18 -24.79
CA GLN A 688 -24.24 5.43 -26.20
C GLN A 688 -25.17 6.45 -26.89
N ARG A 689 -26.48 6.44 -26.60
CA ARG A 689 -27.47 7.25 -27.35
C ARG A 689 -27.80 8.60 -26.72
N SER A 690 -27.55 8.78 -25.42
CA SER A 690 -27.82 10.03 -24.69
C SER A 690 -29.26 10.54 -24.90
N GLU A 691 -30.24 9.65 -24.77
CA GLU A 691 -31.64 10.04 -24.67
C GLU A 691 -31.94 10.39 -23.19
N ILE A 692 -33.20 10.72 -22.84
CA ILE A 692 -33.47 11.42 -21.56
C ILE A 692 -33.63 10.45 -20.37
N ALA A 693 -32.77 9.43 -20.27
CA ALA A 693 -32.60 8.68 -19.03
C ALA A 693 -31.97 9.55 -17.95
N VAL A 694 -32.81 10.32 -17.26
CA VAL A 694 -32.45 10.91 -15.98
C VAL A 694 -32.06 9.80 -15.02
N ASN A 695 -31.00 10.05 -14.26
CA ASN A 695 -30.72 9.29 -13.07
C ASN A 695 -31.60 9.79 -11.91
N LEU A 696 -31.72 8.96 -10.87
CA LEU A 696 -32.54 9.22 -9.69
C LEU A 696 -32.27 10.61 -9.07
N ARG A 697 -31.00 11.03 -8.98
CA ARG A 697 -30.61 12.37 -8.49
C ARG A 697 -31.20 13.48 -9.34
N ASP A 698 -31.08 13.38 -10.66
CA ASP A 698 -31.51 14.46 -11.57
C ASP A 698 -33.04 14.57 -11.62
N PHE A 699 -33.75 13.43 -11.47
CA PHE A 699 -35.20 13.42 -11.22
C PHE A 699 -35.55 14.08 -9.87
N PHE A 700 -34.88 13.72 -8.76
CA PHE A 700 -35.09 14.34 -7.45
C PHE A 700 -34.82 15.86 -7.46
N ILE A 701 -33.74 16.30 -8.13
CA ILE A 701 -33.40 17.71 -8.27
C ILE A 701 -34.48 18.47 -9.05
N ALA A 702 -35.11 17.84 -10.06
CA ALA A 702 -36.22 18.44 -10.77
C ALA A 702 -37.51 18.46 -9.94
N SER A 703 -37.92 17.33 -9.35
CA SER A 703 -39.19 17.22 -8.61
C SER A 703 -39.26 18.05 -7.32
N SER A 704 -38.11 18.35 -6.70
CA SER A 704 -37.99 19.19 -5.50
C SER A 704 -37.69 20.67 -5.77
N SER A 705 -37.38 21.05 -7.02
CA SER A 705 -37.03 22.43 -7.36
C SER A 705 -38.25 23.29 -7.69
N GLU A 706 -38.25 24.53 -7.23
CA GLU A 706 -39.18 25.54 -7.70
C GLU A 706 -38.95 25.87 -9.19
N GLY A 707 -40.03 25.93 -9.97
CA GLY A 707 -40.04 26.44 -11.34
C GLY A 707 -39.43 25.50 -12.40
N ILE A 708 -39.44 24.19 -12.16
CA ILE A 708 -39.15 23.17 -13.18
C ILE A 708 -40.03 21.94 -12.91
N ASP A 709 -40.34 21.19 -13.95
CA ASP A 709 -41.02 19.90 -13.88
C ASP A 709 -40.11 18.76 -14.40
N PRO A 710 -40.16 17.54 -13.86
CA PRO A 710 -39.30 16.46 -14.30
C PRO A 710 -39.70 15.82 -15.64
N VAL A 711 -38.72 15.22 -16.30
CA VAL A 711 -38.86 14.35 -17.48
C VAL A 711 -38.09 13.05 -17.22
N MET A 712 -38.53 11.97 -17.87
CA MET A 712 -37.97 10.64 -17.71
C MET A 712 -37.94 9.92 -19.06
N GLY A 713 -36.89 9.14 -19.35
CA GLY A 713 -36.77 8.39 -20.59
C GLY A 713 -37.91 7.39 -20.75
N ALA A 714 -38.46 7.25 -21.96
CA ALA A 714 -39.45 6.24 -22.26
C ALA A 714 -38.81 5.06 -22.99
N ILE A 715 -39.23 3.84 -22.66
CA ILE A 715 -38.78 2.60 -23.30
C ILE A 715 -39.99 1.76 -23.69
N GLU A 716 -39.94 1.06 -24.83
CA GLU A 716 -40.97 0.12 -25.28
C GLU A 716 -40.35 -1.20 -25.72
N VAL A 717 -41.10 -2.29 -25.55
CA VAL A 717 -40.81 -3.58 -26.20
C VAL A 717 -41.43 -3.55 -27.58
N GLU A 718 -40.69 -3.90 -28.63
CA GLU A 718 -41.25 -4.02 -29.96
C GLU A 718 -42.22 -5.23 -29.99
N PRO A 719 -43.49 -5.03 -30.38
CA PRO A 719 -44.48 -6.10 -30.41
C PRO A 719 -44.10 -7.15 -31.46
N GLU A 720 -44.55 -8.39 -31.26
CA GLU A 720 -44.30 -9.46 -32.23
C GLU A 720 -44.96 -9.13 -33.58
N GLY A 721 -44.14 -9.14 -34.64
CA GLY A 721 -44.56 -8.84 -36.00
C GLY A 721 -43.83 -9.70 -37.03
N ASN A 722 -43.96 -9.31 -38.30
CA ASN A 722 -43.47 -10.08 -39.46
C ASN A 722 -41.94 -10.07 -39.64
N ASP A 723 -41.18 -9.52 -38.69
CA ASP A 723 -39.70 -9.50 -38.70
C ASP A 723 -39.17 -10.28 -37.48
N PRO A 724 -38.87 -11.59 -37.63
CA PRO A 724 -38.45 -12.43 -36.52
C PRO A 724 -37.16 -11.97 -35.83
N ALA A 725 -36.35 -11.11 -36.46
CA ALA A 725 -35.13 -10.58 -35.87
C ALA A 725 -35.39 -9.46 -34.85
N LYS A 726 -36.62 -8.91 -34.78
CA LYS A 726 -37.01 -7.83 -33.86
C LYS A 726 -37.96 -8.27 -32.74
N ASN A 727 -38.66 -9.37 -32.92
CA ASN A 727 -39.68 -9.84 -31.98
C ASN A 727 -39.10 -10.01 -30.56
N GLY A 728 -39.63 -9.24 -29.61
CA GLY A 728 -39.17 -9.23 -28.23
C GLY A 728 -37.89 -8.43 -27.95
N MET A 729 -37.37 -7.61 -28.86
CA MET A 729 -36.37 -6.60 -28.51
C MET A 729 -37.03 -5.38 -27.83
N PHE A 730 -36.28 -4.63 -27.03
CA PHE A 730 -36.71 -3.31 -26.53
C PHE A 730 -35.89 -2.18 -27.15
N LYS A 731 -36.52 -1.00 -27.24
CA LYS A 731 -35.91 0.24 -27.71
C LYS A 731 -36.35 1.43 -26.86
N LEU A 732 -35.50 2.45 -26.86
CA LEU A 732 -35.85 3.78 -26.36
C LEU A 732 -36.97 4.36 -27.26
N ALA A 733 -37.92 5.05 -26.66
CA ALA A 733 -39.23 5.33 -27.25
C ALA A 733 -39.70 6.78 -27.03
N GLY A 734 -38.74 7.69 -26.82
CA GLY A 734 -38.96 9.10 -26.49
C GLY A 734 -38.88 9.39 -25.00
N SER A 735 -39.83 10.15 -24.45
CA SER A 735 -39.82 10.60 -23.05
C SER A 735 -41.20 10.74 -22.42
N ALA A 736 -41.28 10.50 -21.12
CA ALA A 736 -42.45 10.76 -20.29
C ALA A 736 -42.32 12.10 -19.55
N VAL A 737 -43.35 12.93 -19.66
CA VAL A 737 -43.43 14.26 -19.02
C VAL A 737 -44.15 14.11 -17.70
N PHE A 738 -43.53 14.55 -16.62
CA PHE A 738 -44.09 14.55 -15.27
C PHE A 738 -44.43 15.97 -14.82
N LYS A 739 -45.35 16.08 -13.87
CA LYS A 739 -45.63 17.28 -13.10
C LYS A 739 -45.50 16.94 -11.62
N LYS A 740 -44.51 17.52 -10.95
CA LYS A 740 -43.92 17.00 -9.69
C LYS A 740 -43.57 15.50 -9.75
N THR A 741 -44.52 14.63 -9.39
CA THR A 741 -44.38 13.17 -9.28
C THR A 741 -45.42 12.41 -10.12
N LYS A 742 -46.27 13.10 -10.90
CA LYS A 742 -47.34 12.50 -11.70
C LYS A 742 -47.09 12.68 -13.20
N MET A 743 -47.10 11.59 -13.96
CA MET A 743 -46.95 11.62 -15.42
C MET A 743 -48.19 12.26 -16.06
N VAL A 744 -47.98 13.33 -16.81
CA VAL A 744 -49.04 14.08 -17.52
C VAL A 744 -49.03 13.84 -19.02
N GLY A 745 -47.88 13.46 -19.60
CA GLY A 745 -47.72 13.38 -21.05
C GLY A 745 -46.62 12.45 -21.54
N LYS A 746 -46.57 12.25 -22.86
CA LYS A 746 -45.48 11.57 -23.58
C LYS A 746 -45.00 12.44 -24.75
N LEU A 747 -43.71 12.33 -25.04
CA LEU A 747 -43.04 12.83 -26.23
C LEU A 747 -42.50 11.64 -27.02
N ASP A 748 -42.65 11.64 -28.35
CA ASP A 748 -41.97 10.66 -29.21
C ASP A 748 -40.45 10.94 -29.32
N GLU A 749 -39.70 10.11 -30.06
CA GLU A 749 -38.25 10.29 -30.26
C GLU A 749 -37.87 11.67 -30.84
N ARG A 750 -38.65 12.17 -31.81
CA ARG A 750 -38.42 13.46 -32.48
C ARG A 750 -38.79 14.63 -31.58
N GLU A 751 -39.88 14.51 -30.85
CA GLU A 751 -40.29 15.47 -29.83
C GLU A 751 -39.27 15.52 -28.68
N THR A 752 -38.71 14.37 -28.31
CA THR A 752 -37.63 14.20 -27.32
C THR A 752 -36.33 14.85 -27.78
N ASP A 753 -35.95 14.73 -29.05
CA ASP A 753 -34.82 15.47 -29.61
C ASP A 753 -35.05 16.98 -29.64
N GLY A 754 -36.29 17.42 -29.87
CA GLY A 754 -36.67 18.83 -29.72
C GLY A 754 -36.50 19.33 -28.28
N LEU A 755 -36.96 18.54 -27.30
CA LEU A 755 -36.79 18.83 -25.88
C LEU A 755 -35.30 18.84 -25.47
N ASN A 756 -34.51 17.88 -25.94
CA ASN A 756 -33.07 17.78 -25.67
C ASN A 756 -32.30 19.05 -26.05
N TRP A 757 -32.69 19.74 -27.13
CA TRP A 757 -32.09 21.03 -27.45
C TRP A 757 -32.62 22.15 -26.54
N ALA A 758 -33.92 22.15 -26.25
CA ALA A 758 -34.56 23.08 -25.34
C ALA A 758 -34.10 22.95 -23.87
N THR A 759 -33.49 21.83 -23.45
CA THR A 759 -32.88 21.61 -22.13
C THR A 759 -31.36 21.74 -22.12
N ASN A 760 -30.70 21.85 -23.28
CA ASN A 760 -29.24 21.83 -23.45
C ASN A 760 -28.59 20.46 -23.13
N HIS A 761 -29.23 19.38 -23.57
CA HIS A 761 -28.76 17.99 -23.46
C HIS A 761 -28.50 17.28 -24.81
N MET A 762 -28.88 17.89 -25.94
CA MET A 762 -28.60 17.38 -27.29
C MET A 762 -27.10 17.15 -27.54
N LYS A 763 -26.74 15.97 -28.06
CA LYS A 763 -25.41 15.59 -28.55
C LYS A 763 -25.56 14.82 -29.86
N ASP A 764 -24.75 15.11 -30.86
CA ASP A 764 -24.57 14.32 -32.10
C ASP A 764 -25.88 13.87 -32.81
N LYS A 765 -26.92 14.73 -32.77
CA LYS A 765 -28.23 14.46 -33.41
C LYS A 765 -28.29 14.97 -34.85
N ARG A 766 -29.13 14.33 -35.66
CA ARG A 766 -29.38 14.67 -37.07
C ARG A 766 -30.63 15.55 -37.20
N ILE A 767 -30.53 16.62 -37.97
CA ILE A 767 -31.64 17.51 -38.32
C ILE A 767 -31.89 17.39 -39.82
N ASN A 768 -33.12 17.07 -40.21
CA ASN A 768 -33.54 16.97 -41.61
C ASN A 768 -34.55 18.07 -41.96
N ALA A 769 -34.50 18.57 -43.19
CA ALA A 769 -35.43 19.57 -43.72
C ALA A 769 -35.71 19.37 -45.21
N ALA A 770 -37.00 19.37 -45.57
CA ALA A 770 -37.44 19.46 -46.96
C ALA A 770 -37.25 20.88 -47.50
N LEU A 771 -36.81 21.02 -48.76
CA LEU A 771 -36.70 22.31 -49.41
C LEU A 771 -38.09 22.89 -49.79
N PRO A 772 -38.21 24.24 -49.85
CA PRO A 772 -39.41 24.89 -50.40
C PRO A 772 -39.76 24.37 -51.79
N GLY A 773 -41.03 24.05 -52.02
CA GLY A 773 -41.51 23.51 -53.29
C GLY A 773 -41.20 22.02 -53.52
N GLY A 774 -40.89 21.24 -52.47
CA GLY A 774 -40.78 19.78 -52.54
C GLY A 774 -39.51 19.25 -53.20
N GLN A 775 -38.46 20.07 -53.29
CA GLN A 775 -37.26 19.79 -54.11
C GLN A 775 -36.22 18.90 -53.40
N GLY A 776 -36.68 17.88 -52.68
CA GLY A 776 -35.86 16.97 -51.85
C GLY A 776 -35.56 17.49 -50.45
N ASN A 777 -34.77 16.71 -49.70
CA ASN A 777 -34.34 17.00 -48.32
C ASN A 777 -32.83 17.26 -48.23
N VAL A 778 -32.45 18.08 -47.24
CA VAL A 778 -31.09 18.21 -46.71
C VAL A 778 -31.04 17.71 -45.27
N GLY A 779 -29.90 17.15 -44.87
CA GLY A 779 -29.64 16.66 -43.51
C GLY A 779 -28.32 17.18 -42.96
N MET A 780 -28.34 17.67 -41.71
CA MET A 780 -27.18 18.18 -40.95
C MET A 780 -26.97 17.35 -39.69
N LEU A 781 -25.72 16.96 -39.40
CA LEU A 781 -25.32 16.33 -38.15
C LEU A 781 -24.79 17.43 -37.22
N VAL A 782 -25.49 17.71 -36.13
CA VAL A 782 -25.10 18.73 -35.15
C VAL A 782 -24.21 18.10 -34.09
N THR A 783 -22.92 18.40 -34.16
CA THR A 783 -21.89 17.89 -33.24
C THR A 783 -21.68 18.81 -32.02
N HIS A 784 -22.13 20.06 -32.08
CA HIS A 784 -22.14 20.97 -30.93
C HIS A 784 -23.45 21.76 -30.88
N ALA A 785 -24.18 21.66 -29.76
CA ALA A 785 -25.47 22.28 -29.55
C ALA A 785 -25.47 23.14 -28.26
N GLU A 786 -25.94 24.37 -28.37
CA GLU A 786 -26.09 25.33 -27.26
C GLU A 786 -27.49 25.94 -27.23
N ARG A 787 -27.92 26.37 -26.04
CA ARG A 787 -29.18 27.06 -25.78
C ARG A 787 -28.97 28.25 -24.86
N LYS A 788 -29.41 29.43 -25.28
CA LYS A 788 -29.49 30.66 -24.46
C LYS A 788 -30.95 31.07 -24.31
N ILE A 789 -31.38 31.44 -23.10
CA ILE A 789 -32.76 31.90 -22.82
C ILE A 789 -32.70 33.28 -22.19
N ALA A 790 -33.43 34.23 -22.75
CA ALA A 790 -33.69 35.54 -22.15
C ALA A 790 -35.16 35.60 -21.67
N ALA A 791 -35.39 36.20 -20.50
CA ALA A 791 -36.70 36.25 -19.85
C ALA A 791 -37.10 37.70 -19.52
N ASP A 792 -38.12 38.22 -20.20
CA ASP A 792 -38.83 39.43 -19.81
C ASP A 792 -40.03 39.08 -18.93
N ALA A 793 -40.19 39.83 -17.84
CA ALA A 793 -41.20 39.63 -16.81
C ALA A 793 -41.54 40.98 -16.13
N SER A 794 -41.33 42.07 -16.86
CA SER A 794 -41.55 43.45 -16.41
C SER A 794 -43.04 43.81 -16.36
N GLY A 795 -43.80 43.40 -17.38
CA GLY A 795 -45.26 43.47 -17.41
C GLY A 795 -45.95 42.26 -16.76
N ASP A 796 -47.28 42.19 -16.90
CA ASP A 796 -48.11 41.08 -16.40
C ASP A 796 -48.03 39.80 -17.26
N ARG A 797 -47.76 39.96 -18.57
CA ARG A 797 -47.36 38.84 -19.44
C ARG A 797 -45.86 38.61 -19.35
N ILE A 798 -45.48 37.34 -19.26
CA ILE A 798 -44.09 36.89 -19.22
C ILE A 798 -43.69 36.42 -20.61
N ARG A 799 -42.49 36.81 -21.06
CA ARG A 799 -42.01 36.53 -22.43
C ARG A 799 -40.63 35.91 -22.39
N PHE A 800 -40.48 34.74 -23.01
CA PHE A 800 -39.21 34.03 -23.11
C PHE A 800 -38.72 34.02 -24.55
N LYS A 801 -37.46 34.41 -24.76
CA LYS A 801 -36.78 34.25 -26.05
C LYS A 801 -35.69 33.21 -25.92
N ILE A 802 -35.86 32.09 -26.61
CA ILE A 802 -34.90 31.00 -26.69
C ILE A 802 -34.09 31.21 -27.97
N LEU A 803 -32.77 31.21 -27.85
CA LEU A 803 -31.85 31.12 -28.97
C LEU A 803 -31.15 29.76 -28.91
N LEU A 804 -31.48 28.90 -29.86
CA LEU A 804 -30.76 27.65 -30.11
C LEU A 804 -29.61 27.94 -31.07
N GLN A 805 -28.43 27.43 -30.75
CA GLN A 805 -27.26 27.50 -31.61
C GLN A 805 -26.77 26.07 -31.88
N GLY A 806 -26.46 25.75 -33.12
CA GLY A 806 -25.97 24.43 -33.51
C GLY A 806 -24.83 24.56 -34.52
N LYS A 807 -23.79 23.74 -34.38
CA LYS A 807 -22.68 23.64 -35.32
C LYS A 807 -22.50 22.19 -35.79
N GLY A 808 -22.14 22.02 -37.06
CA GLY A 808 -21.99 20.71 -37.65
C GLY A 808 -21.83 20.73 -39.17
N ALA A 809 -21.85 19.55 -39.79
CA ALA A 809 -21.70 19.37 -41.23
C ALA A 809 -22.97 18.81 -41.88
N LEU A 810 -23.12 19.02 -43.19
CA LEU A 810 -24.14 18.29 -43.96
C LEU A 810 -23.73 16.81 -44.09
N PHE A 811 -24.70 15.91 -43.96
CA PHE A 811 -24.52 14.46 -44.17
C PHE A 811 -25.46 13.91 -45.25
N GLU A 812 -26.58 14.59 -45.54
CA GLU A 812 -27.53 14.19 -46.58
C GLU A 812 -27.85 15.39 -47.49
N ASN A 813 -27.86 15.15 -48.80
CA ASN A 813 -28.39 16.08 -49.80
C ASN A 813 -28.99 15.27 -50.95
N ASN A 814 -30.31 15.03 -50.90
CA ASN A 814 -31.03 14.36 -52.00
C ASN A 814 -31.69 15.36 -52.96
N THR A 815 -31.52 16.67 -52.70
CA THR A 815 -32.06 17.79 -53.48
C THR A 815 -31.37 17.95 -54.83
N ARG A 816 -31.79 18.95 -55.62
CA ARG A 816 -31.06 19.41 -56.82
C ARG A 816 -30.03 20.51 -56.55
N LEU A 817 -29.74 20.88 -55.30
CA LEU A 817 -28.76 21.94 -54.98
C LEU A 817 -27.32 21.39 -54.96
N ASP A 818 -26.39 22.13 -55.59
CA ASP A 818 -24.95 21.96 -55.36
C ASP A 818 -24.58 22.59 -54.01
N VAL A 819 -24.60 21.79 -52.93
CA VAL A 819 -24.32 22.27 -51.56
C VAL A 819 -22.84 22.56 -51.28
N THR A 820 -21.95 22.48 -52.27
CA THR A 820 -20.60 23.06 -52.17
C THR A 820 -20.63 24.59 -52.28
N ARG A 821 -21.72 25.16 -52.81
CA ARG A 821 -21.87 26.59 -53.14
C ARG A 821 -22.39 27.39 -51.94
N PRO A 822 -21.75 28.51 -51.54
CA PRO A 822 -22.23 29.33 -50.40
C PRO A 822 -23.69 29.80 -50.51
N LYS A 823 -24.17 30.14 -51.72
CA LYS A 823 -25.58 30.52 -51.94
C LYS A 823 -26.56 29.36 -51.67
N ASN A 824 -26.18 28.13 -52.03
CA ASN A 824 -27.02 26.95 -51.83
C ASN A 824 -26.95 26.46 -50.37
N ILE A 825 -25.79 26.58 -49.72
CA ILE A 825 -25.63 26.35 -48.27
C ILE A 825 -26.57 27.29 -47.49
N ALA A 826 -26.72 28.56 -47.89
CA ALA A 826 -27.67 29.48 -47.25
C ALA A 826 -29.14 29.03 -47.38
N ILE A 827 -29.54 28.45 -48.52
CA ILE A 827 -30.89 27.90 -48.72
C ILE A 827 -31.10 26.65 -47.85
N ALA A 828 -30.13 25.72 -47.84
CA ALA A 828 -30.15 24.52 -46.99
C ALA A 828 -30.21 24.89 -45.50
N LYS A 829 -29.39 25.85 -45.08
CA LYS A 829 -29.39 26.42 -43.72
C LYS A 829 -30.75 26.98 -43.33
N ALA A 830 -31.36 27.82 -44.17
CA ALA A 830 -32.67 28.41 -43.87
C ALA A 830 -33.78 27.35 -43.76
N ALA A 831 -33.71 26.27 -44.55
CA ALA A 831 -34.63 25.14 -44.43
C ALA A 831 -34.42 24.37 -43.12
N LEU A 832 -33.17 24.09 -42.74
CA LEU A 832 -32.80 23.41 -41.48
C LEU A 832 -33.17 24.25 -40.25
N GLU A 833 -32.86 25.55 -40.24
CA GLU A 833 -33.25 26.49 -39.18
C GLU A 833 -34.78 26.55 -39.04
N LYS A 834 -35.53 26.56 -40.14
CA LYS A 834 -37.00 26.52 -40.12
C LYS A 834 -37.53 25.18 -39.58
N SER A 835 -36.94 24.06 -39.98
CA SER A 835 -37.33 22.71 -39.52
C SER A 835 -37.09 22.53 -38.02
N ALA A 836 -35.88 22.88 -37.55
CA ALA A 836 -35.51 22.84 -36.14
C ALA A 836 -36.34 23.83 -35.30
N ARG A 837 -36.55 25.07 -35.78
CA ARG A 837 -37.40 26.06 -35.09
C ARG A 837 -38.81 25.53 -34.92
N LYS A 838 -39.39 24.93 -35.97
CA LYS A 838 -40.72 24.30 -35.87
C LYS A 838 -40.71 23.14 -34.87
N GLN A 839 -39.81 22.18 -35.01
CA GLN A 839 -39.74 20.99 -34.14
C GLN A 839 -39.65 21.37 -32.65
N VAL A 840 -38.84 22.36 -32.28
CA VAL A 840 -38.74 22.79 -30.88
C VAL A 840 -39.94 23.65 -30.46
N ALA A 841 -40.46 24.53 -31.34
CA ALA A 841 -41.65 25.33 -31.03
C ALA A 841 -42.91 24.46 -30.81
N ASP A 842 -43.11 23.44 -31.64
CA ASP A 842 -44.23 22.48 -31.53
C ASP A 842 -44.16 21.73 -30.18
N VAL A 843 -42.96 21.24 -29.79
CA VAL A 843 -42.73 20.56 -28.50
C VAL A 843 -42.96 21.49 -27.30
N LEU A 844 -42.50 22.75 -27.38
CA LEU A 844 -42.72 23.75 -26.33
C LEU A 844 -44.19 24.13 -26.21
N LEU A 845 -44.90 24.24 -27.34
CA LEU A 845 -46.35 24.46 -27.36
C LEU A 845 -47.09 23.28 -26.70
N LYS A 846 -46.67 22.03 -26.99
CA LYS A 846 -47.23 20.82 -26.37
C LYS A 846 -47.02 20.81 -24.85
N LEU A 847 -45.79 21.01 -24.40
CA LEU A 847 -45.43 21.11 -22.98
C LEU A 847 -46.21 22.24 -22.27
N GLN A 848 -46.41 23.38 -22.93
CA GLN A 848 -47.12 24.53 -22.37
C GLN A 848 -48.65 24.39 -22.37
N LYS A 849 -49.26 23.90 -23.46
CA LYS A 849 -50.71 23.95 -23.69
C LYS A 849 -51.42 22.62 -23.45
N GLU A 850 -50.79 21.50 -23.77
CA GLU A 850 -51.35 20.14 -23.58
C GLU A 850 -51.04 19.62 -22.17
N TYR A 851 -49.79 19.76 -21.72
CA TYR A 851 -49.32 19.20 -20.45
C TYR A 851 -49.18 20.22 -19.31
N GLY A 852 -49.04 21.51 -19.65
CA GLY A 852 -48.84 22.59 -18.68
C GLY A 852 -47.62 22.41 -17.76
N ALA A 853 -46.55 21.75 -18.23
CA ALA A 853 -45.40 21.33 -17.43
C ALA A 853 -44.10 22.03 -17.87
N ASP A 854 -43.38 22.66 -16.94
CA ASP A 854 -42.18 23.46 -17.22
C ASP A 854 -40.90 22.62 -17.19
N VAL A 855 -40.78 21.67 -18.13
CA VAL A 855 -39.62 20.76 -18.22
C VAL A 855 -38.31 21.51 -18.57
N VAL A 856 -38.41 22.69 -19.16
CA VAL A 856 -37.27 23.49 -19.61
C VAL A 856 -36.65 24.34 -18.48
N GLY A 857 -37.42 24.58 -17.41
CA GLY A 857 -37.00 25.34 -16.24
C GLY A 857 -37.09 26.86 -16.43
N PHE A 858 -38.11 27.34 -17.15
CA PHE A 858 -38.35 28.78 -17.33
C PHE A 858 -38.63 29.49 -15.99
N GLY A 859 -39.35 28.84 -15.08
CA GLY A 859 -39.59 29.33 -13.72
C GLY A 859 -38.32 29.36 -12.88
N ARG A 860 -37.51 28.29 -12.95
CA ARG A 860 -36.18 28.20 -12.32
C ARG A 860 -35.26 29.31 -12.82
N LEU A 861 -35.32 29.64 -14.11
CA LEU A 861 -34.59 30.77 -14.70
C LEU A 861 -35.06 32.14 -14.16
N LEU A 862 -36.36 32.31 -13.92
CA LEU A 862 -36.91 33.51 -13.26
C LEU A 862 -36.56 33.56 -11.76
N HIS A 863 -36.56 32.43 -11.06
CA HIS A 863 -36.11 32.34 -9.67
C HIS A 863 -34.64 32.78 -9.56
N GLN A 864 -33.75 32.24 -10.41
CA GLN A 864 -32.33 32.57 -10.42
C GLN A 864 -32.05 34.03 -10.80
N ASN A 865 -32.65 34.54 -11.89
CA ASN A 865 -32.31 35.86 -12.43
C ASN A 865 -33.15 37.02 -11.86
N LYS A 866 -34.36 36.75 -11.36
CA LYS A 866 -35.34 37.75 -10.91
C LYS A 866 -36.08 37.29 -9.63
N PRO A 867 -35.37 36.90 -8.54
CA PRO A 867 -35.98 36.28 -7.35
C PRO A 867 -37.10 37.09 -6.69
N LYS A 868 -37.03 38.43 -6.71
CA LYS A 868 -38.11 39.30 -6.21
C LYS A 868 -39.41 39.17 -7.03
N ARG A 869 -39.32 39.03 -8.36
CA ARG A 869 -40.48 38.82 -9.24
C ARG A 869 -40.99 37.39 -9.14
N TRP A 870 -40.09 36.41 -9.01
CA TRP A 870 -40.44 35.01 -8.76
C TRP A 870 -41.30 34.83 -7.51
N LYS A 871 -40.89 35.41 -6.37
CA LYS A 871 -41.68 35.34 -5.12
C LYS A 871 -43.09 35.89 -5.23
N ALA A 872 -43.34 36.84 -6.15
CA ALA A 872 -44.66 37.40 -6.40
C ALA A 872 -45.54 36.59 -7.37
N ILE A 873 -45.00 35.56 -8.04
CA ILE A 873 -45.73 34.74 -9.03
C ILE A 873 -45.65 33.23 -8.79
N GLN A 874 -44.80 32.76 -7.86
CA GLN A 874 -44.51 31.33 -7.69
C GLN A 874 -45.74 30.47 -7.38
N SER A 875 -46.70 31.00 -6.62
CA SER A 875 -48.00 30.36 -6.33
C SER A 875 -48.88 30.19 -7.58
N GLU A 876 -48.76 31.10 -8.54
CA GLU A 876 -49.50 31.09 -9.80
C GLU A 876 -48.69 30.58 -11.00
N TRP A 877 -47.46 30.08 -10.79
CA TRP A 877 -46.54 29.75 -11.90
C TRP A 877 -47.17 28.80 -12.91
N ASN A 878 -47.97 27.83 -12.43
CA ASN A 878 -48.72 26.90 -13.28
C ASN A 878 -49.67 27.58 -14.27
N ARG A 879 -50.29 28.72 -13.91
CA ARG A 879 -51.13 29.53 -14.79
C ARG A 879 -50.27 30.43 -15.67
N LYS A 880 -49.37 31.20 -15.06
CA LYS A 880 -48.52 32.18 -15.75
C LYS A 880 -47.55 31.54 -16.77
N PHE A 881 -47.16 30.28 -16.59
CA PHE A 881 -46.41 29.50 -17.58
C PHE A 881 -47.27 29.19 -18.83
N VAL A 882 -48.52 28.76 -18.65
CA VAL A 882 -49.45 28.49 -19.77
C VAL A 882 -49.75 29.77 -20.56
N GLU A 883 -49.80 30.92 -19.88
CA GLU A 883 -50.02 32.25 -20.47
C GLU A 883 -48.77 32.88 -21.13
N ALA A 884 -47.56 32.35 -20.88
CA ALA A 884 -46.31 32.98 -21.32
C ALA A 884 -46.12 32.95 -22.85
N GLU A 885 -45.51 34.01 -23.40
CA GLU A 885 -45.17 34.09 -24.82
C GLU A 885 -43.75 33.53 -25.04
N ILE A 886 -43.63 32.37 -25.70
CA ILE A 886 -42.35 31.68 -25.93
C ILE A 886 -41.93 31.81 -27.40
N ALA A 887 -40.85 32.53 -27.67
CA ALA A 887 -40.30 32.75 -29.00
C ALA A 887 -39.00 31.94 -29.21
N VAL A 888 -38.98 31.07 -30.22
CA VAL A 888 -37.81 30.25 -30.58
C VAL A 888 -37.07 30.88 -31.78
N ASP A 889 -35.79 31.19 -31.60
CA ASP A 889 -34.83 31.47 -32.68
C ASP A 889 -33.81 30.32 -32.78
N VAL A 890 -33.35 30.02 -34.00
CA VAL A 890 -32.39 28.94 -34.27
C VAL A 890 -31.32 29.47 -35.21
N ARG A 891 -30.06 29.21 -34.88
CA ARG A 891 -28.90 29.61 -35.70
C ARG A 891 -27.95 28.44 -35.93
N LEU A 892 -27.77 28.07 -37.19
CA LEU A 892 -26.90 26.98 -37.60
C LEU A 892 -25.58 27.50 -38.19
N ASP A 893 -24.47 26.93 -37.74
CA ASP A 893 -23.14 27.08 -38.34
C ASP A 893 -22.81 25.78 -39.09
N ILE A 894 -22.92 25.83 -40.43
CA ILE A 894 -22.59 24.69 -41.30
C ILE A 894 -21.10 24.78 -41.62
N SER A 895 -20.28 24.00 -40.92
CA SER A 895 -18.81 24.02 -41.05
C SER A 895 -18.30 23.39 -42.34
N GLY A 896 -19.17 22.80 -43.16
CA GLY A 896 -18.87 22.28 -44.48
C GLY A 896 -19.96 21.36 -45.02
N ALA A 897 -19.86 21.02 -46.29
CA ALA A 897 -20.76 20.08 -46.96
C ALA A 897 -20.50 18.60 -46.59
N GLY A 898 -19.51 18.31 -45.74
CA GLY A 898 -19.06 16.94 -45.48
C GLY A 898 -18.52 16.29 -46.76
N MET A 899 -18.91 15.03 -47.02
CA MET A 899 -18.70 14.38 -48.33
C MET A 899 -19.87 14.61 -49.31
N ALA A 900 -20.88 15.40 -48.96
CA ALA A 900 -21.99 15.71 -49.85
C ALA A 900 -21.56 16.77 -50.88
N GLY A 901 -20.96 16.31 -51.98
CA GLY A 901 -20.71 17.13 -53.17
C GLY A 901 -22.01 17.45 -53.94
N PRO A 902 -21.90 17.71 -55.26
CA PRO A 902 -23.06 17.72 -56.15
C PRO A 902 -23.84 16.40 -56.02
N PRO A 903 -25.18 16.44 -55.91
CA PRO A 903 -25.99 15.26 -55.60
C PRO A 903 -25.95 14.24 -56.76
N LEU A 904 -25.22 13.14 -56.55
CA LEU A 904 -24.82 12.15 -57.56
C LEU A 904 -25.97 11.47 -58.32
N GLN A 905 -27.18 11.54 -57.76
CA GLN A 905 -28.41 10.94 -58.31
C GLN A 905 -29.13 11.81 -59.36
N TRP A 906 -28.66 13.04 -59.61
CA TRP A 906 -29.23 13.95 -60.60
C TRP A 906 -28.28 14.17 -61.77
N ASN A 907 -28.80 14.42 -62.98
CA ASN A 907 -27.95 14.75 -64.12
C ASN A 907 -27.21 16.08 -63.87
N PRO A 908 -25.91 16.23 -64.20
CA PRO A 908 -25.17 17.49 -64.02
C PRO A 908 -25.76 18.74 -64.70
N LYS A 909 -26.74 18.58 -65.61
CA LYS A 909 -27.55 19.67 -66.20
C LYS A 909 -28.77 20.08 -65.36
N GLU A 910 -29.26 19.21 -64.47
CA GLU A 910 -30.42 19.44 -63.60
C GLU A 910 -30.03 20.01 -62.22
N ILE A 911 -28.75 19.88 -61.85
CA ILE A 911 -28.20 20.40 -60.59
C ILE A 911 -28.12 21.93 -60.65
N ARG A 912 -28.77 22.58 -59.69
CA ARG A 912 -28.72 24.02 -59.45
C ARG A 912 -27.37 24.40 -58.85
N LYS A 913 -26.52 24.94 -59.73
CA LYS A 913 -25.16 25.42 -59.48
C LYS A 913 -25.14 26.83 -58.90
#